data_AF-A0A2R4XGG1-F1
#
_entry.id   AF-A0A2R4XGG1-F1
#
_cell.length_a   1.000
_cell.length_b   1.000
_cell.length_c   1.000
_cell.angle_alpha   90.00
_cell.angle_beta   90.00
_cell.angle_gamma   90.00
#
_symmetry.space_group_name_H-M   'P 1'
#
loop_
_entity.id
_entity.type
_entity.pdbx_description
1 polymer ?
#
loop_
_entity_poly.entity_id
_entity_poly.type
_entity_poly.pdbx_seq_one_letter_code
_entity_poly.pdbx_strand_id
1 'polypeptide(L)'
;MINAPFGDCLTAQLHRGNTIQSFGSMLVVEKASRKIVAASENIEAFLGESVNRLLDRSFDDVSCLHVVELPSAAEQTTSAGFEFHPVLLNNQHLYVAIHLTAHHWVLEFERIDLPALDLVWRDRQFMRSLAQLESTSSIEETATAVMQAVARVTGLDRVMLYQFLPDWHGKVLAEVLKQDVPSYLGLHFPQGDIPEIARRLYVLKRQRVIQDVDDQPVPVVALNAGLSVDLSRSELRSVHPTHIDYLKHMGVATSFSVSLVVNGKLWGLVACHHFTVQPVGFLRRQVCEQIAFVGSVRMQDQTHLVIERQRLRHLMTREQIKYELLDLGMGRQSIATQISKLRHLFDADGVWVRLNAVSHFEGNVPDDAALRLLEDWIVDNPGQAVVSFDQLPEPMRECPSLRACASGVLCVRLPADDFLVMMRSEQLLDVNWAGEPPEQDKTKPLTPRHSFDLWKSQTFGQAEPWTDIELQEAKNLLQLVEELRQGFDLKRKALTDGLTGLINRAGFDDQLKLAVQASLRSDAYCAVLMMDLDYFKPINDEFGHQAGDQALIEVGNRLKACVRDRDVVARFGGDEFAIIQFHVTDLASIEQVCERVLHVFDQPILIGDQPRHLGVSIGVAVCPFDGTIPHTLVGRADSALYQVKNSGRNNYRFASRHE
;
A
#
# COMPACT_ATOMS: atom_id res chain seq x y z
N MET A 1 35.10 34.40 12.55
CA MET A 1 34.61 33.02 12.35
C MET A 1 33.34 33.07 11.54
N ILE A 2 33.16 32.17 10.56
CA ILE A 2 31.85 31.97 9.93
C ILE A 2 30.93 31.24 10.92
N ASN A 3 29.62 31.49 10.87
CA ASN A 3 28.62 30.81 11.69
C ASN A 3 28.90 30.81 13.22
N ALA A 4 28.06 30.11 13.99
CA ALA A 4 28.25 29.89 15.42
C ALA A 4 28.87 28.49 15.68
N PRO A 5 29.53 28.27 16.82
CA PRO A 5 29.88 26.93 17.28
C PRO A 5 28.64 26.03 17.40
N PHE A 6 28.83 24.70 17.37
CA PHE A 6 27.72 23.78 17.54
C PHE A 6 27.04 23.95 18.92
N GLY A 7 25.71 23.95 18.91
CA GLY A 7 24.87 23.86 20.12
C GLY A 7 24.58 22.41 20.50
N ASP A 8 23.46 22.16 21.18
CA ASP A 8 23.01 20.80 21.52
C ASP A 8 22.81 19.95 20.26
N CYS A 9 23.24 18.69 20.26
CA CYS A 9 23.22 17.76 19.13
C CYS A 9 21.83 17.65 18.46
N LEU A 10 20.74 17.70 19.25
CA LEU A 10 19.37 17.66 18.73
C LEU A 10 18.96 18.91 17.94
N THR A 11 19.49 20.07 18.31
CA THR A 11 19.14 21.37 17.70
C THR A 11 20.27 21.95 16.86
N ALA A 12 21.43 21.28 16.84
CA ALA A 12 22.63 21.74 16.18
C ALA A 12 22.37 21.88 14.68
N GLN A 13 22.62 23.08 14.17
CA GLN A 13 22.63 23.33 12.74
C GLN A 13 23.93 22.76 12.16
N LEU A 14 23.99 21.45 11.95
CA LEU A 14 25.20 20.75 11.50
C LEU A 14 25.81 21.31 10.21
N HIS A 15 25.01 21.97 9.39
CA HIS A 15 25.39 22.64 8.14
C HIS A 15 25.92 24.07 8.31
N ARG A 16 25.86 24.62 9.53
CA ARG A 16 26.36 25.95 9.90
C ARG A 16 27.49 25.83 10.93
N GLY A 17 28.38 24.85 10.75
CA GLY A 17 29.60 24.77 11.54
C GLY A 17 30.56 25.93 11.20
N ASN A 18 31.43 26.27 12.16
CA ASN A 18 32.44 27.33 12.00
C ASN A 18 33.85 26.80 11.69
N THR A 19 34.01 25.48 11.62
CA THR A 19 35.27 24.77 11.40
C THR A 19 35.16 23.74 10.27
N ILE A 20 36.30 23.32 9.74
CA ILE A 20 36.48 22.21 8.79
C ILE A 20 37.45 21.16 9.36
N GLN A 21 37.55 19.99 8.73
CA GLN A 21 38.60 18.99 9.01
C GLN A 21 39.92 19.41 8.36
N SER A 22 41.05 19.01 8.94
CA SER A 22 42.38 19.54 8.60
C SER A 22 42.96 19.00 7.29
N PHE A 23 42.41 17.91 6.75
CA PHE A 23 42.90 17.27 5.52
C PHE A 23 42.68 18.12 4.25
N GLY A 24 41.93 19.21 4.34
CA GLY A 24 41.71 20.15 3.25
C GLY A 24 41.66 21.59 3.75
N SER A 25 41.35 22.51 2.83
CA SER A 25 41.25 23.94 3.12
C SER A 25 40.03 24.57 2.44
N MET A 26 39.57 25.72 2.93
CA MET A 26 38.35 26.36 2.45
C MET A 26 38.55 27.85 2.18
N LEU A 27 37.95 28.33 1.09
CA LEU A 27 37.85 29.74 0.73
C LEU A 27 36.39 30.08 0.40
N VAL A 28 35.89 31.21 0.86
CA VAL A 28 34.51 31.67 0.59
C VAL A 28 34.55 33.02 -0.10
N VAL A 29 33.92 33.07 -1.27
CA VAL A 29 33.88 34.25 -2.14
C VAL A 29 32.44 34.74 -2.26
N GLU A 30 32.20 36.03 -2.01
CA GLU A 30 30.88 36.63 -2.17
C GLU A 30 30.55 36.85 -3.65
N LYS A 31 29.36 36.41 -4.07
CA LYS A 31 28.94 36.46 -5.49
C LYS A 31 28.85 37.87 -6.04
N ALA A 32 28.35 38.82 -5.25
CA ALA A 32 28.06 40.17 -5.70
C ALA A 32 29.33 41.00 -5.93
N SER A 33 30.31 40.89 -5.02
CA SER A 33 31.55 41.68 -5.05
C SER A 33 32.75 40.92 -5.60
N ARG A 34 32.66 39.59 -5.73
CA ARG A 34 33.78 38.67 -5.99
C ARG A 34 34.92 38.77 -4.96
N LYS A 35 34.65 39.37 -3.80
CA LYS A 35 35.63 39.45 -2.71
C LYS A 35 35.69 38.17 -1.91
N ILE A 36 36.88 37.87 -1.41
CA ILE A 36 37.10 36.80 -0.44
C ILE A 36 36.61 37.27 0.93
N VAL A 37 35.56 36.63 1.43
CA VAL A 37 34.89 37.00 2.70
C VAL A 37 35.17 36.02 3.84
N ALA A 38 35.69 34.82 3.54
CA ALA A 38 36.18 33.90 4.56
C ALA A 38 37.29 32.97 4.02
N ALA A 39 38.16 32.50 4.89
CA ALA A 39 39.17 31.49 4.58
C ALA A 39 39.51 30.65 5.83
N SER A 40 39.86 29.37 5.67
CA SER A 40 40.32 28.54 6.79
C SER A 40 41.73 28.91 7.24
N GLU A 41 42.02 28.74 8.53
CA GLU A 41 43.33 29.13 9.09
C GLU A 41 44.52 28.43 8.41
N ASN A 42 44.30 27.20 7.91
CA ASN A 42 45.33 26.43 7.22
C ASN A 42 45.50 26.77 5.72
N ILE A 43 44.80 27.79 5.18
CA ILE A 43 44.81 28.12 3.74
C ILE A 43 46.20 28.46 3.20
N GLU A 44 47.09 28.99 4.03
CA GLU A 44 48.47 29.32 3.64
C GLU A 44 49.24 28.08 3.18
N ALA A 45 48.96 26.90 3.76
CA ALA A 45 49.60 25.65 3.37
C ALA A 45 49.19 25.15 1.97
N PHE A 46 48.13 25.72 1.40
CA PHE A 46 47.59 25.37 0.09
C PHE A 46 47.83 26.49 -0.93
N LEU A 47 47.52 27.74 -0.56
CA LEU A 47 47.58 28.90 -1.47
C LEU A 47 48.84 29.76 -1.30
N GLY A 48 49.69 29.49 -0.30
CA GLY A 48 50.94 30.24 -0.07
C GLY A 48 50.71 31.67 0.42
N GLU A 49 49.47 32.05 0.70
CA GLU A 49 49.08 33.33 1.26
C GLU A 49 48.29 33.13 2.56
N SER A 50 48.65 33.89 3.61
CA SER A 50 47.94 33.87 4.90
C SER A 50 46.52 34.40 4.77
N VAL A 51 45.61 33.93 5.62
CA VAL A 51 44.21 34.42 5.73
C VAL A 51 44.11 35.95 5.71
N ASN A 52 44.93 36.64 6.50
CA ASN A 52 44.89 38.11 6.62
C ASN A 52 45.22 38.85 5.33
N ARG A 53 45.94 38.23 4.39
CA ARG A 53 46.25 38.82 3.07
C ARG A 53 45.17 38.54 2.03
N LEU A 54 44.40 37.47 2.24
CA LEU A 54 43.34 37.05 1.32
C LEU A 54 42.02 37.76 1.60
N LEU A 55 41.65 37.99 2.87
CA LEU A 55 40.38 38.62 3.23
C LEU A 55 40.25 40.04 2.64
N ASP A 56 39.04 40.37 2.17
CA ASP A 56 38.66 41.63 1.49
C ASP A 56 39.30 41.87 0.10
N ARG A 57 40.21 41.00 -0.33
CA ARG A 57 40.80 41.03 -1.67
C ARG A 57 39.81 40.45 -2.70
N SER A 58 39.85 40.97 -3.94
CA SER A 58 39.13 40.34 -5.05
C SER A 58 39.71 38.96 -5.32
N PHE A 59 38.85 37.97 -5.56
CA PHE A 59 39.26 36.64 -6.01
C PHE A 59 40.14 36.72 -7.27
N ASP A 60 39.78 37.63 -8.19
CA ASP A 60 40.47 37.80 -9.47
C ASP A 60 41.87 38.43 -9.32
N ASP A 61 42.18 39.03 -8.18
CA ASP A 61 43.50 39.61 -7.93
C ASP A 61 44.51 38.58 -7.40
N VAL A 62 44.04 37.40 -6.95
CA VAL A 62 44.89 36.35 -6.38
C VAL A 62 45.47 35.50 -7.51
N SER A 63 46.74 35.74 -7.85
CA SER A 63 47.38 35.16 -9.03
C SER A 63 47.38 33.64 -9.09
N CYS A 64 47.50 32.96 -7.93
CA CYS A 64 47.45 31.50 -7.92
C CYS A 64 46.06 30.98 -8.30
N LEU A 65 44.98 31.71 -8.02
CA LEU A 65 43.60 31.27 -8.28
C LEU A 65 43.12 31.52 -9.72
N HIS A 66 43.94 32.13 -10.59
CA HIS A 66 43.56 32.38 -12.00
C HIS A 66 43.27 31.12 -12.82
N VAL A 67 43.77 29.96 -12.38
CA VAL A 67 43.47 28.66 -13.00
C VAL A 67 42.12 28.08 -12.57
N VAL A 68 41.46 28.69 -11.58
CA VAL A 68 40.16 28.26 -11.06
C VAL A 68 39.09 29.18 -11.65
N GLU A 69 38.26 28.63 -12.53
CA GLU A 69 37.12 29.35 -13.08
C GLU A 69 35.94 29.28 -12.12
N LEU A 70 35.39 30.45 -11.74
CA LEU A 70 34.17 30.51 -10.92
C LEU A 70 32.93 30.42 -11.82
N PRO A 71 31.96 29.54 -11.49
CA PRO A 71 30.70 29.45 -12.22
C PRO A 71 29.92 30.76 -12.23
N SER A 72 29.04 30.96 -13.20
CA SER A 72 28.23 32.18 -13.31
C SER A 72 27.40 32.44 -12.06
N ALA A 73 27.29 33.70 -11.64
CA ALA A 73 26.49 34.08 -10.47
C ALA A 73 25.00 33.74 -10.63
N ALA A 74 24.51 33.63 -11.89
CA ALA A 74 23.14 33.27 -12.22
C ALA A 74 22.88 31.75 -12.25
N GLU A 75 23.93 30.92 -12.21
CA GLU A 75 23.76 29.47 -12.18
C GLU A 75 23.19 29.02 -10.84
N GLN A 76 22.13 28.22 -10.93
CA GLN A 76 21.57 27.51 -9.78
C GLN A 76 22.27 26.16 -9.65
N THR A 77 22.45 25.71 -8.41
CA THR A 77 23.06 24.41 -8.13
C THR A 77 22.23 23.30 -8.79
N THR A 78 22.77 22.64 -9.81
CA THR A 78 22.17 21.41 -10.35
C THR A 78 22.28 20.28 -9.33
N SER A 79 21.46 19.24 -9.46
CA SER A 79 21.47 18.07 -8.58
C SER A 79 22.81 17.29 -8.57
N ALA A 80 23.68 17.54 -9.57
CA ALA A 80 25.02 16.98 -9.65
C ALA A 80 26.08 17.76 -8.86
N GLY A 81 25.74 18.96 -8.37
CA GLY A 81 26.34 19.61 -7.18
C GLY A 81 27.79 20.11 -7.23
N PHE A 82 28.65 19.64 -8.14
CA PHE A 82 30.08 19.98 -8.11
C PHE A 82 30.65 20.18 -9.51
N GLU A 83 31.48 21.22 -9.65
CA GLU A 83 32.56 21.24 -10.63
C GLU A 83 33.85 20.90 -9.89
N PHE A 84 34.58 19.91 -10.40
CA PHE A 84 35.88 19.52 -9.88
C PHE A 84 36.96 19.95 -10.86
N HIS A 85 37.86 20.79 -10.37
CA HIS A 85 38.96 21.32 -11.16
C HIS A 85 40.27 20.75 -10.63
N PRO A 86 40.90 19.77 -11.33
CA PRO A 86 42.27 19.40 -11.02
C PRO A 86 43.17 20.57 -11.39
N VAL A 87 43.86 21.14 -10.41
CA VAL A 87 44.68 22.33 -10.60
C VAL A 87 46.08 22.11 -10.04
N LEU A 88 47.05 22.76 -10.66
CA LEU A 88 48.40 22.88 -10.13
C LEU A 88 48.53 24.25 -9.47
N LEU A 89 48.46 24.28 -8.14
CA LEU A 89 48.55 25.50 -7.34
C LEU A 89 49.81 25.42 -6.49
N ASN A 90 50.72 26.39 -6.63
CA ASN A 90 51.99 26.44 -5.88
C ASN A 90 52.79 25.11 -5.93
N ASN A 91 52.91 24.52 -7.12
CA ASN A 91 53.55 23.21 -7.32
C ASN A 91 52.91 22.05 -6.54
N GLN A 92 51.68 22.22 -6.04
CA GLN A 92 50.88 21.15 -5.45
C GLN A 92 49.74 20.78 -6.39
N HIS A 93 49.55 19.49 -6.60
CA HIS A 93 48.37 18.98 -7.27
C HIS A 93 47.20 19.00 -6.29
N LEU A 94 46.21 19.84 -6.58
CA LEU A 94 45.02 20.00 -5.74
C LEU A 94 43.75 19.69 -6.54
N TYR A 95 42.73 19.19 -5.84
CA TYR A 95 41.36 19.26 -6.31
C TYR A 95 40.71 20.48 -5.71
N VAL A 96 40.03 21.26 -6.55
CA VAL A 96 39.12 22.32 -6.11
C VAL A 96 37.69 21.87 -6.36
N ALA A 97 36.93 21.72 -5.29
CA ALA A 97 35.48 21.52 -5.35
C ALA A 97 34.79 22.86 -5.08
N ILE A 98 33.90 23.27 -5.99
CA ILE A 98 33.16 24.54 -5.87
C ILE A 98 31.70 24.27 -5.57
N HIS A 99 31.22 24.80 -4.45
CA HIS A 99 29.82 24.71 -4.02
C HIS A 99 29.14 26.06 -4.16
N LEU A 100 27.95 26.05 -4.77
CA LEU A 100 27.13 27.25 -4.90
C LEU A 100 26.12 27.35 -3.75
N THR A 101 26.16 28.47 -3.05
CA THR A 101 25.11 28.90 -2.10
C THR A 101 24.35 30.09 -2.69
N ALA A 102 23.34 30.59 -1.97
CA ALA A 102 22.56 31.75 -2.39
C ALA A 102 23.44 33.00 -2.63
N HIS A 103 24.45 33.23 -1.79
CA HIS A 103 25.25 34.46 -1.80
C HIS A 103 26.75 34.24 -2.01
N HIS A 104 27.24 33.00 -1.92
CA HIS A 104 28.66 32.69 -1.94
C HIS A 104 29.01 31.53 -2.86
N TRP A 105 30.22 31.56 -3.40
CA TRP A 105 30.95 30.37 -3.83
C TRP A 105 31.82 29.87 -2.67
N VAL A 106 31.69 28.60 -2.33
CA VAL A 106 32.54 27.93 -1.32
C VAL A 106 33.48 27.00 -2.05
N LEU A 107 34.78 27.28 -1.98
CA LEU A 107 35.83 26.49 -2.62
C LEU A 107 36.49 25.62 -1.57
N GLU A 108 36.63 24.33 -1.85
CA GLU A 108 37.32 23.36 -1.02
C GLU A 108 38.55 22.83 -1.75
N PHE A 109 39.70 22.84 -1.07
CA PHE A 109 40.98 22.41 -1.59
C PHE A 109 41.41 21.12 -0.89
N GLU A 110 41.74 20.09 -1.67
CA GLU A 110 42.33 18.84 -1.16
C GLU A 110 43.56 18.48 -1.96
N ARG A 111 44.62 18.03 -1.29
CA ARG A 111 45.84 17.56 -1.97
C ARG A 111 45.59 16.22 -2.63
N ILE A 112 46.16 16.05 -3.82
CA ILE A 112 46.04 14.82 -4.60
C ILE A 112 47.43 14.28 -4.91
N ASP A 113 47.59 12.99 -4.69
CA ASP A 113 48.60 12.22 -5.42
C ASP A 113 47.98 11.80 -6.76
N LEU A 114 48.42 12.40 -7.87
CA LEU A 114 47.91 12.13 -9.22
C LEU A 114 48.90 11.30 -10.06
N PRO A 115 49.07 10.00 -9.83
CA PRO A 115 49.64 9.13 -10.84
C PRO A 115 48.58 8.82 -11.91
N ALA A 116 48.95 8.83 -13.21
CA ALA A 116 48.05 8.47 -14.31
C ALA A 116 47.39 7.08 -14.16
N LEU A 117 48.00 6.19 -13.38
CA LEU A 117 47.49 4.87 -13.03
C LEU A 117 46.18 4.91 -12.21
N ASP A 118 45.96 5.97 -11.43
CA ASP A 118 44.78 6.06 -10.54
C ASP A 118 43.49 6.36 -11.30
N LEU A 119 43.56 7.09 -12.43
CA LEU A 119 42.40 7.33 -13.30
C LEU A 119 41.96 6.05 -14.02
N VAL A 120 42.92 5.25 -14.51
CA VAL A 120 42.61 3.95 -15.13
C VAL A 120 42.04 2.98 -14.10
N TRP A 121 42.57 2.99 -12.88
CA TRP A 121 42.02 2.21 -11.77
C TRP A 121 40.58 2.63 -11.47
N ARG A 122 40.31 3.94 -11.38
CA ARG A 122 38.97 4.51 -11.14
C ARG A 122 37.95 3.98 -12.14
N ASP A 123 38.25 4.11 -13.43
CA ASP A 123 37.34 3.70 -14.51
C ASP A 123 37.11 2.19 -14.50
N ARG A 124 38.16 1.39 -14.24
CA ARG A 124 38.02 -0.06 -14.10
C ARG A 124 37.15 -0.45 -12.92
N GLN A 125 37.31 0.17 -11.75
CA GLN A 125 36.47 -0.13 -10.59
C GLN A 125 35.01 0.26 -10.82
N PHE A 126 34.78 1.43 -11.44
CA PHE A 126 33.45 1.89 -11.78
C PHE A 126 32.76 0.94 -12.76
N MET A 127 33.40 0.63 -13.90
CA MET A 127 32.83 -0.27 -14.92
C MET A 127 32.59 -1.68 -14.39
N ARG A 128 33.49 -2.23 -13.55
CA ARG A 128 33.27 -3.52 -12.90
C ARG A 128 32.04 -3.49 -11.99
N SER A 129 31.86 -2.41 -11.24
CA SER A 129 30.72 -2.27 -10.32
C SER A 129 29.41 -2.08 -11.08
N LEU A 130 29.43 -1.34 -12.19
CA LEU A 130 28.27 -1.19 -13.08
C LEU A 130 27.79 -2.54 -13.62
N ALA A 131 28.71 -3.36 -14.16
CA ALA A 131 28.37 -4.70 -14.64
C ALA A 131 27.81 -5.62 -13.53
N GLN A 132 28.28 -5.45 -12.29
CA GLN A 132 27.71 -6.18 -11.15
C GLN A 132 26.28 -5.71 -10.85
N LEU A 133 26.02 -4.40 -10.85
CA LEU A 133 24.68 -3.84 -10.57
C LEU A 133 23.65 -4.25 -11.63
N GLU A 134 24.04 -4.32 -12.90
CA GLU A 134 23.16 -4.73 -14.00
C GLU A 134 22.59 -6.15 -13.83
N SER A 135 23.33 -7.05 -13.18
CA SER A 135 22.88 -8.44 -12.97
C SER A 135 21.99 -8.64 -11.74
N THR A 136 21.75 -7.60 -10.93
CA THR A 136 20.94 -7.71 -9.71
C THR A 136 19.43 -7.68 -9.99
N SER A 137 18.67 -8.46 -9.22
CA SER A 137 17.24 -8.72 -9.40
C SER A 137 16.35 -8.21 -8.26
N SER A 138 16.92 -7.94 -7.08
CA SER A 138 16.23 -7.32 -5.94
C SER A 138 16.96 -6.10 -5.38
N ILE A 139 16.25 -5.33 -4.55
CA ILE A 139 16.78 -4.15 -3.86
C ILE A 139 17.92 -4.56 -2.93
N GLU A 140 17.77 -5.67 -2.21
CA GLU A 140 18.75 -6.21 -1.28
C GLU A 140 20.02 -6.66 -2.00
N GLU A 141 19.89 -7.31 -3.17
CA GLU A 141 21.01 -7.69 -4.02
C GLU A 141 21.77 -6.46 -4.54
N THR A 142 21.05 -5.45 -5.04
CA THR A 142 21.65 -4.19 -5.51
C THR A 142 22.38 -3.46 -4.37
N ALA A 143 21.73 -3.31 -3.21
CA ALA A 143 22.32 -2.65 -2.05
C ALA A 143 23.57 -3.40 -1.54
N THR A 144 23.53 -4.73 -1.51
CA THR A 144 24.68 -5.57 -1.16
C THR A 144 25.81 -5.44 -2.18
N ALA A 145 25.50 -5.38 -3.48
CA ALA A 145 26.49 -5.18 -4.53
C ALA A 145 27.19 -3.81 -4.40
N VAL A 146 26.45 -2.74 -4.08
CA VAL A 146 27.04 -1.42 -3.77
C VAL A 146 27.96 -1.53 -2.56
N MET A 147 27.52 -2.14 -1.46
CA MET A 147 28.34 -2.32 -0.25
C MET A 147 29.65 -3.05 -0.55
N GLN A 148 29.58 -4.17 -1.29
CA GLN A 148 30.76 -4.93 -1.69
C GLN A 148 31.70 -4.11 -2.60
N ALA A 149 31.16 -3.29 -3.50
CA ALA A 149 31.95 -2.41 -4.33
C ALA A 149 32.67 -1.34 -3.50
N VAL A 150 31.96 -0.69 -2.57
CA VAL A 150 32.55 0.27 -1.62
C VAL A 150 33.64 -0.39 -0.77
N ALA A 151 33.44 -1.62 -0.29
CA ALA A 151 34.45 -2.37 0.46
C ALA A 151 35.72 -2.61 -0.38
N ARG A 152 35.59 -2.99 -1.65
CA ARG A 152 36.73 -3.17 -2.56
C ARG A 152 37.45 -1.86 -2.89
N VAL A 153 36.71 -0.77 -3.06
CA VAL A 153 37.26 0.55 -3.44
C VAL A 153 37.98 1.21 -2.27
N THR A 154 37.45 1.07 -1.06
CA THR A 154 37.97 1.73 0.15
C THR A 154 38.99 0.87 0.91
N GLY A 155 38.79 -0.44 0.97
CA GLY A 155 39.63 -1.37 1.72
C GLY A 155 39.59 -1.18 3.24
N LEU A 156 38.53 -0.57 3.77
CA LEU A 156 38.34 -0.35 5.21
C LEU A 156 38.02 -1.66 5.94
N ASP A 157 38.13 -1.68 7.27
CA ASP A 157 38.10 -2.91 8.06
C ASP A 157 36.69 -3.47 8.23
N ARG A 158 35.72 -2.58 8.37
CA ARG A 158 34.30 -2.90 8.47
C ARG A 158 33.54 -2.10 7.46
N VAL A 159 32.75 -2.74 6.61
CA VAL A 159 31.82 -2.08 5.69
C VAL A 159 30.45 -2.72 5.83
N MET A 160 29.45 -1.93 6.17
CA MET A 160 28.12 -2.39 6.56
C MET A 160 27.07 -1.80 5.65
N LEU A 161 26.11 -2.61 5.25
CA LEU A 161 24.86 -2.16 4.68
C LEU A 161 23.87 -1.87 5.82
N TYR A 162 23.65 -0.61 6.09
CA TYR A 162 22.76 -0.11 7.14
C TYR A 162 21.45 0.38 6.52
N GLN A 163 20.33 -0.23 6.87
CA GLN A 163 18.99 0.18 6.40
C GLN A 163 18.27 0.98 7.49
N PHE A 164 17.57 2.05 7.09
CA PHE A 164 16.62 2.73 7.97
C PHE A 164 15.25 2.04 7.91
N LEU A 165 14.71 1.73 9.08
CA LEU A 165 13.36 1.22 9.28
C LEU A 165 12.34 2.39 9.30
N PRO A 166 11.02 2.14 9.20
CA PRO A 166 10.00 3.18 9.15
C PRO A 166 10.01 4.18 10.33
N ASP A 167 10.45 3.72 11.50
CA ASP A 167 10.61 4.50 12.74
C ASP A 167 12.01 5.15 12.89
N TRP A 168 12.82 5.10 11.82
CA TRP A 168 14.21 5.58 11.75
C TRP A 168 15.23 4.81 12.58
N HIS A 169 14.84 3.70 13.22
CA HIS A 169 15.81 2.74 13.71
C HIS A 169 16.64 2.17 12.55
N GLY A 170 17.89 1.85 12.83
CA GLY A 170 18.78 1.23 11.88
C GLY A 170 18.83 -0.28 12.02
N LYS A 171 19.10 -0.99 10.93
CA LYS A 171 19.50 -2.40 10.97
C LYS A 171 20.66 -2.66 10.02
N VAL A 172 21.66 -3.42 10.46
CA VAL A 172 22.73 -3.91 9.59
C VAL A 172 22.26 -5.16 8.86
N LEU A 173 22.06 -5.08 7.56
CA LEU A 173 21.55 -6.18 6.73
C LEU A 173 22.66 -7.08 6.18
N ALA A 174 23.83 -6.51 5.91
CA ALA A 174 24.98 -7.20 5.37
C ALA A 174 26.26 -6.49 5.83
N GLU A 175 27.38 -7.20 5.83
CA GLU A 175 28.68 -6.61 6.14
C GLU A 175 29.82 -7.33 5.41
N VAL A 176 30.93 -6.61 5.24
CA VAL A 176 32.24 -7.12 4.82
C VAL A 176 33.22 -6.73 5.90
N LEU A 177 33.87 -7.74 6.48
CA LEU A 177 34.81 -7.58 7.59
C LEU A 177 36.20 -8.06 7.18
N LYS A 178 37.23 -7.37 7.67
CA LYS A 178 38.58 -7.94 7.78
C LYS A 178 38.67 -8.85 9.00
N GLN A 179 39.80 -9.56 9.10
CA GLN A 179 40.08 -10.48 10.20
C GLN A 179 40.03 -9.75 11.56
N ASP A 180 39.49 -10.42 12.58
CA ASP A 180 39.40 -9.97 13.98
C ASP A 180 38.56 -8.70 14.24
N VAL A 181 37.74 -8.31 13.27
CA VAL A 181 36.77 -7.22 13.42
C VAL A 181 35.45 -7.76 13.97
N PRO A 182 34.90 -7.21 15.07
CA PRO A 182 33.58 -7.63 15.57
C PRO A 182 32.46 -7.43 14.54
N SER A 183 31.50 -8.35 14.51
CA SER A 183 30.34 -8.32 13.62
C SER A 183 29.22 -7.48 14.20
N TYR A 184 28.55 -6.69 13.35
CA TYR A 184 27.29 -6.00 13.68
C TYR A 184 26.10 -6.54 12.86
N LEU A 185 26.28 -7.63 12.11
CA LEU A 185 25.24 -8.21 11.26
C LEU A 185 23.97 -8.51 12.06
N GLY A 186 22.84 -8.00 11.56
CA GLY A 186 21.52 -8.20 12.18
C GLY A 186 21.25 -7.33 13.41
N LEU A 187 22.21 -6.52 13.88
CA LEU A 187 22.02 -5.62 15.01
C LEU A 187 21.22 -4.36 14.60
N HIS A 188 20.43 -3.87 15.55
CA HIS A 188 19.63 -2.66 15.46
C HIS A 188 20.31 -1.50 16.17
N PHE A 189 20.08 -0.30 15.63
CA PHE A 189 20.65 0.95 16.14
C PHE A 189 19.51 1.96 16.40
N PRO A 190 19.50 2.64 17.56
CA PRO A 190 18.47 3.61 17.88
C PRO A 190 18.47 4.79 16.89
N GLN A 191 17.30 5.33 16.58
CA GLN A 191 17.16 6.49 15.67
C GLN A 191 17.98 7.72 16.09
N GLY A 192 18.34 7.82 17.38
CA GLY A 192 19.14 8.90 17.96
C GLY A 192 20.61 8.87 17.53
N ASP A 193 21.14 7.72 17.08
CA ASP A 193 22.54 7.60 16.62
C ASP A 193 22.80 8.43 15.36
N ILE A 194 21.76 8.61 14.54
CA ILE A 194 21.80 9.42 13.32
C ILE A 194 20.60 10.37 13.37
N PRO A 195 20.71 11.56 13.97
CA PRO A 195 19.59 12.46 14.17
C PRO A 195 19.00 12.96 12.84
N GLU A 196 17.75 13.45 12.87
CA GLU A 196 17.00 13.87 11.68
C GLU A 196 17.76 14.86 10.78
N ILE A 197 18.43 15.84 11.39
CA ILE A 197 19.25 16.82 10.66
C ILE A 197 20.41 16.16 9.90
N ALA A 198 21.02 15.11 10.46
CA ALA A 198 22.08 14.34 9.80
C ALA A 198 21.51 13.53 8.64
N ARG A 199 20.37 12.85 8.84
CA ARG A 199 19.66 12.10 7.78
C ARG A 199 19.29 13.00 6.60
N ARG A 200 18.79 14.21 6.86
CA ARG A 200 18.51 15.21 5.82
C ARG A 200 19.78 15.59 5.03
N LEU A 201 20.90 15.78 5.72
CA LEU A 201 22.17 16.08 5.05
C LEU A 201 22.68 14.91 4.21
N TYR A 202 22.48 13.67 4.63
CA TYR A 202 22.83 12.48 3.84
C TYR A 202 22.04 12.35 2.53
N VAL A 203 20.85 12.94 2.44
CA VAL A 203 20.09 13.04 1.17
C VAL A 203 20.70 14.09 0.25
N LEU A 204 21.20 15.21 0.81
CA LEU A 204 21.76 16.33 0.05
C LEU A 204 23.21 16.09 -0.41
N LYS A 205 24.07 15.60 0.48
CA LYS A 205 25.46 15.21 0.22
C LYS A 205 25.58 13.71 0.49
N ARG A 206 25.72 12.94 -0.57
CA ARG A 206 25.59 11.47 -0.56
C ARG A 206 26.82 10.72 -0.09
N GLN A 207 27.81 11.45 0.41
CA GLN A 207 28.96 10.87 1.07
C GLN A 207 29.38 11.70 2.28
N ARG A 208 29.98 11.04 3.26
CA ARG A 208 30.57 11.71 4.42
C ARG A 208 31.85 11.00 4.80
N VAL A 209 32.91 11.77 5.02
CA VAL A 209 34.20 11.26 5.47
C VAL A 209 34.63 11.93 6.77
N ILE A 210 35.22 11.12 7.64
CA ILE A 210 35.93 11.50 8.84
C ILE A 210 37.28 10.79 8.74
N GLN A 211 38.30 11.50 8.28
CA GLN A 211 39.60 10.88 7.97
C GLN A 211 40.32 10.44 9.25
N ASP A 212 40.21 11.25 10.29
CA ASP A 212 40.79 11.00 11.60
C ASP A 212 39.83 11.56 12.66
N VAL A 213 39.42 10.70 13.58
CA VAL A 213 38.49 11.03 14.68
C VAL A 213 39.16 11.88 15.76
N ASP A 214 40.50 11.85 15.85
CA ASP A 214 41.29 12.67 16.77
C ASP A 214 41.80 13.99 16.14
N ASP A 215 41.47 14.24 14.87
CA ASP A 215 41.85 15.45 14.15
C ASP A 215 41.33 16.72 14.83
N GLN A 216 42.17 17.76 14.85
CA GLN A 216 41.79 19.06 15.38
C GLN A 216 41.08 19.88 14.29
N PRO A 217 39.80 20.29 14.50
CA PRO A 217 39.08 21.09 13.52
C PRO A 217 39.77 22.42 13.23
N VAL A 218 39.84 22.80 11.96
CA VAL A 218 40.44 24.06 11.51
C VAL A 218 39.39 25.16 11.46
N PRO A 219 39.57 26.27 12.18
CA PRO A 219 38.69 27.43 12.13
C PRO A 219 38.57 28.06 10.73
N VAL A 220 37.37 28.49 10.33
CA VAL A 220 37.16 29.33 9.15
C VAL A 220 36.94 30.78 9.56
N VAL A 221 37.96 31.59 9.32
CA VAL A 221 38.02 33.01 9.66
C VAL A 221 37.19 33.80 8.66
N ALA A 222 36.39 34.74 9.15
CA ALA A 222 35.48 35.56 8.35
C ALA A 222 35.91 37.02 8.42
N LEU A 223 35.71 37.76 7.32
CA LEU A 223 35.96 39.20 7.24
C LEU A 223 35.08 39.98 8.23
N ASN A 224 33.79 39.63 8.30
CA ASN A 224 32.81 40.29 9.16
C ASN A 224 32.24 39.31 10.20
N ALA A 225 31.99 39.81 11.41
CA ALA A 225 31.28 39.05 12.44
C ALA A 225 29.84 38.76 11.99
N GLY A 226 29.32 37.56 12.31
CA GLY A 226 27.97 37.15 11.94
C GLY A 226 27.80 36.63 10.51
N LEU A 227 28.88 36.55 9.71
CA LEU A 227 28.82 35.92 8.39
C LEU A 227 28.32 34.47 8.50
N SER A 228 27.23 34.15 7.80
CA SER A 228 26.65 32.81 7.83
C SER A 228 26.77 32.12 6.47
N VAL A 229 27.46 30.99 6.43
CA VAL A 229 27.74 30.23 5.21
C VAL A 229 27.13 28.84 5.35
N ASP A 230 26.37 28.41 4.34
CA ASP A 230 25.78 27.07 4.29
C ASP A 230 26.81 26.05 3.81
N LEU A 231 27.18 25.13 4.69
CA LEU A 231 28.14 24.06 4.43
C LEU A 231 27.45 22.71 4.18
N SER A 232 26.13 22.69 3.88
CA SER A 232 25.39 21.44 3.66
C SER A 232 26.02 20.51 2.63
N ARG A 233 26.73 21.06 1.63
CA ARG A 233 27.38 20.31 0.55
C ARG A 233 28.89 20.12 0.72
N SER A 234 29.50 20.77 1.71
CA SER A 234 30.94 20.74 1.97
C SER A 234 31.38 19.33 2.42
N GLU A 235 32.45 18.83 1.79
CA GLU A 235 33.11 17.58 2.20
C GLU A 235 33.96 17.78 3.46
N LEU A 236 34.59 18.95 3.57
CA LEU A 236 35.51 19.30 4.65
C LEU A 236 34.80 19.68 5.95
N ARG A 237 33.50 19.94 5.93
CA ARG A 237 32.70 20.33 7.10
C ARG A 237 33.08 19.50 8.33
N SER A 238 33.25 20.15 9.49
CA SER A 238 33.55 19.43 10.73
C SER A 238 32.41 18.54 11.21
N VAL A 239 32.77 17.60 12.08
CA VAL A 239 31.86 16.68 12.75
C VAL A 239 31.42 17.29 14.08
N HIS A 240 30.20 16.99 14.51
CA HIS A 240 29.75 17.35 15.85
C HIS A 240 30.52 16.54 16.92
N PRO A 241 30.99 17.15 18.03
CA PRO A 241 31.74 16.44 19.06
C PRO A 241 31.08 15.17 19.60
N THR A 242 29.75 15.20 19.82
CA THR A 242 28.96 14.00 20.20
C THR A 242 29.19 12.80 19.28
N HIS A 243 29.31 13.01 17.96
CA HIS A 243 29.55 11.91 17.03
C HIS A 243 31.02 11.48 17.00
N ILE A 244 31.95 12.39 17.30
CA ILE A 244 33.36 12.04 17.53
C ILE A 244 33.47 11.12 18.75
N ASP A 245 32.84 11.48 19.87
CA ASP A 245 32.81 10.65 21.08
C ASP A 245 32.13 9.29 20.83
N TYR A 246 31.04 9.28 20.06
CA TYR A 246 30.38 8.04 19.61
C TYR A 246 31.32 7.11 18.84
N LEU A 247 32.10 7.64 17.88
CA LEU A 247 33.08 6.86 17.13
C LEU A 247 34.23 6.35 18.02
N LYS A 248 34.68 7.18 18.98
CA LYS A 248 35.68 6.79 19.98
C LYS A 248 35.21 5.64 20.87
N HIS A 249 33.95 5.66 21.33
CA HIS A 249 33.39 4.55 22.09
C HIS A 249 33.29 3.25 21.28
N MET A 250 33.17 3.33 19.95
CA MET A 250 33.26 2.17 19.06
C MET A 250 34.70 1.76 18.68
N GLY A 251 35.72 2.51 19.11
CA GLY A 251 37.12 2.29 18.74
C GLY A 251 37.45 2.65 17.28
N VAL A 252 36.61 3.46 16.63
CA VAL A 252 36.78 3.83 15.22
C VAL A 252 37.68 5.05 15.09
N ALA A 253 38.69 4.98 14.22
CA ALA A 253 39.63 6.07 13.93
C ALA A 253 39.36 6.77 12.59
N THR A 254 38.88 6.04 11.58
CA THR A 254 38.38 6.61 10.32
C THR A 254 36.96 6.12 10.06
N SER A 255 36.08 7.02 9.65
CA SER A 255 34.71 6.70 9.24
C SER A 255 34.40 7.25 7.86
N PHE A 256 33.76 6.44 7.01
CA PHE A 256 33.29 6.86 5.70
C PHE A 256 31.92 6.26 5.43
N SER A 257 31.00 7.03 4.87
CA SER A 257 29.68 6.54 4.52
C SER A 257 29.22 7.07 3.18
N VAL A 258 28.50 6.25 2.40
CA VAL A 258 27.74 6.70 1.24
C VAL A 258 26.25 6.40 1.39
N SER A 259 25.42 7.29 0.84
CA SER A 259 23.97 7.23 0.97
C SER A 259 23.32 6.42 -0.15
N LEU A 260 22.36 5.58 0.22
CA LEU A 260 21.43 4.94 -0.71
C LEU A 260 20.09 5.68 -0.65
N VAL A 261 19.70 6.34 -1.74
CA VAL A 261 18.52 7.23 -1.78
C VAL A 261 17.52 6.72 -2.81
N VAL A 262 16.37 6.24 -2.35
CA VAL A 262 15.32 5.67 -3.21
C VAL A 262 14.08 6.56 -3.13
N ASN A 263 13.54 6.99 -4.28
CA ASN A 263 12.39 7.90 -4.34
C ASN A 263 12.57 9.19 -3.52
N GLY A 264 13.79 9.73 -3.52
CA GLY A 264 14.14 10.94 -2.75
C GLY A 264 14.23 10.74 -1.23
N LYS A 265 14.00 9.53 -0.71
CA LYS A 265 14.13 9.19 0.71
C LYS A 265 15.43 8.43 0.97
N LEU A 266 16.04 8.67 2.14
CA LEU A 266 17.21 7.95 2.58
C LEU A 266 16.81 6.51 2.97
N TRP A 267 17.07 5.55 2.09
CA TRP A 267 16.77 4.13 2.33
C TRP A 267 17.78 3.52 3.30
N GLY A 268 19.05 3.90 3.16
CA GLY A 268 20.13 3.36 3.97
C GLY A 268 21.47 4.03 3.71
N LEU A 269 22.49 3.52 4.37
CA LEU A 269 23.89 3.92 4.24
C LEU A 269 24.74 2.68 4.00
N VAL A 270 25.78 2.83 3.19
CA VAL A 270 26.95 1.95 3.29
C VAL A 270 27.93 2.63 4.24
N ALA A 271 27.98 2.15 5.49
CA ALA A 271 28.80 2.73 6.55
C ALA A 271 30.09 1.93 6.73
N CYS A 272 31.22 2.62 6.76
CA CYS A 272 32.55 2.03 6.76
C CYS A 272 33.37 2.53 7.94
N HIS A 273 34.06 1.63 8.63
CA HIS A 273 34.96 1.95 9.74
C HIS A 273 36.35 1.35 9.53
N HIS A 274 37.34 2.06 10.04
CA HIS A 274 38.72 1.57 10.19
C HIS A 274 39.20 1.89 11.61
N PHE A 275 39.95 0.96 12.20
CA PHE A 275 40.40 1.06 13.61
C PHE A 275 41.73 1.79 13.75
N THR A 276 42.36 2.14 12.63
CA THR A 276 43.52 3.05 12.57
C THR A 276 43.21 4.22 11.63
N VAL A 277 44.08 5.22 11.55
CA VAL A 277 43.89 6.33 10.62
C VAL A 277 44.22 5.86 9.20
N GLN A 278 43.20 5.74 8.34
CA GLN A 278 43.35 5.39 6.92
C GLN A 278 42.60 6.39 6.04
N PRO A 279 43.28 7.41 5.51
CA PRO A 279 42.69 8.39 4.59
C PRO A 279 41.95 7.75 3.41
N VAL A 280 40.69 8.14 3.21
CA VAL A 280 39.93 7.78 2.01
C VAL A 280 40.07 8.93 1.01
N GLY A 281 41.06 8.82 0.11
CA GLY A 281 41.36 9.87 -0.85
C GLY A 281 40.21 10.20 -1.82
N PHE A 282 40.22 11.42 -2.35
CA PHE A 282 39.15 11.99 -3.18
C PHE A 282 38.62 11.06 -4.29
N LEU A 283 39.50 10.50 -5.14
CA LEU A 283 39.08 9.65 -6.25
C LEU A 283 38.30 8.41 -5.80
N ARG A 284 38.68 7.81 -4.66
CA ARG A 284 37.96 6.66 -4.10
C ARG A 284 36.57 7.07 -3.63
N ARG A 285 36.47 8.21 -2.95
CA ARG A 285 35.19 8.76 -2.48
C ARG A 285 34.24 9.04 -3.63
N GLN A 286 34.73 9.61 -4.72
CA GLN A 286 33.96 9.87 -5.93
C GLN A 286 33.43 8.58 -6.57
N VAL A 287 34.26 7.55 -6.69
CA VAL A 287 33.82 6.24 -7.21
C VAL A 287 32.72 5.64 -6.33
N CYS A 288 32.89 5.68 -5.01
CA CYS A 288 31.87 5.20 -4.08
C CYS A 288 30.55 5.97 -4.22
N GLU A 289 30.60 7.31 -4.30
CA GLU A 289 29.41 8.15 -4.48
C GLU A 289 28.69 7.85 -5.81
N GLN A 290 29.43 7.66 -6.90
CA GLN A 290 28.86 7.32 -8.22
C GLN A 290 28.24 5.92 -8.25
N ILE A 291 28.91 4.92 -7.66
CA ILE A 291 28.36 3.55 -7.57
C ILE A 291 27.10 3.54 -6.71
N ALA A 292 27.11 4.24 -5.58
CA ALA A 292 25.93 4.36 -4.72
C ALA A 292 24.78 5.09 -5.42
N PHE A 293 25.08 6.11 -6.23
CA PHE A 293 24.07 6.79 -7.04
C PHE A 293 23.43 5.86 -8.07
N VAL A 294 24.23 5.17 -8.89
CA VAL A 294 23.70 4.22 -9.90
C VAL A 294 22.94 3.09 -9.23
N GLY A 295 23.46 2.54 -8.13
CA GLY A 295 22.76 1.52 -7.34
C GLY A 295 21.43 2.03 -6.79
N SER A 296 21.37 3.28 -6.30
CA SER A 296 20.14 3.90 -5.82
C SER A 296 19.08 4.04 -6.92
N VAL A 297 19.49 4.43 -8.13
CA VAL A 297 18.59 4.49 -9.31
C VAL A 297 18.06 3.09 -9.64
N ARG A 298 18.93 2.07 -9.65
CA ARG A 298 18.52 0.68 -9.91
C ARG A 298 17.54 0.16 -8.84
N MET A 299 17.79 0.44 -7.57
CA MET A 299 16.89 0.10 -6.46
C MET A 299 15.52 0.77 -6.62
N GLN A 300 15.50 2.03 -7.06
CA GLN A 300 14.26 2.75 -7.36
C GLN A 300 13.45 2.07 -8.47
N ASP A 301 14.10 1.70 -9.58
CA ASP A 301 13.44 1.00 -10.69
C ASP A 301 12.87 -0.36 -10.24
N GLN A 302 13.64 -1.13 -9.45
CA GLN A 302 13.18 -2.40 -8.91
C GLN A 302 12.00 -2.22 -7.95
N THR A 303 12.04 -1.21 -7.07
CA THR A 303 10.93 -0.87 -6.17
C THR A 303 9.65 -0.60 -6.97
N HIS A 304 9.76 0.20 -8.03
CA HIS A 304 8.62 0.52 -8.89
C HIS A 304 8.07 -0.74 -9.58
N LEU A 305 8.93 -1.62 -10.08
CA LEU A 305 8.51 -2.88 -10.71
C LEU A 305 7.79 -3.83 -9.73
N VAL A 306 8.23 -3.91 -8.47
CA VAL A 306 7.56 -4.71 -7.43
C VAL A 306 6.16 -4.16 -7.14
N ILE A 307 6.06 -2.83 -6.94
CA ILE A 307 4.78 -2.14 -6.71
C ILE A 307 3.81 -2.37 -7.88
N GLU A 308 4.26 -2.21 -9.12
CA GLU A 308 3.40 -2.40 -10.30
C GLU A 308 2.98 -3.86 -10.47
N ARG A 309 3.86 -4.82 -10.21
CA ARG A 309 3.49 -6.24 -10.23
C ARG A 309 2.44 -6.56 -9.17
N GLN A 310 2.54 -6.00 -7.97
CA GLN A 310 1.55 -6.18 -6.91
C GLN A 310 0.20 -5.57 -7.30
N ARG A 311 0.19 -4.34 -7.85
CA ARG A 311 -1.02 -3.68 -8.38
C ARG A 311 -1.71 -4.50 -9.46
N LEU A 312 -0.95 -5.05 -10.41
CA LEU A 312 -1.49 -5.91 -11.46
C LEU A 312 -2.08 -7.21 -10.90
N ARG A 313 -1.41 -7.84 -9.93
CA ARG A 313 -1.93 -9.04 -9.24
C ARG A 313 -3.25 -8.74 -8.54
N HIS A 314 -3.34 -7.62 -7.83
CA HIS A 314 -4.58 -7.20 -7.15
C HIS A 314 -5.70 -6.95 -8.16
N LEU A 315 -5.43 -6.21 -9.24
CA LEU A 315 -6.39 -5.96 -10.32
C LEU A 315 -6.92 -7.25 -10.93
N MET A 316 -6.03 -8.17 -11.33
CA MET A 316 -6.43 -9.44 -11.95
C MET A 316 -7.28 -10.30 -11.00
N THR A 317 -6.90 -10.37 -9.72
CA THR A 317 -7.64 -11.12 -8.71
C THR A 317 -9.03 -10.51 -8.47
N ARG A 318 -9.12 -9.18 -8.37
CA ARG A 318 -10.40 -8.47 -8.21
C ARG A 318 -11.32 -8.66 -9.41
N GLU A 319 -10.80 -8.56 -10.64
CA GLU A 319 -11.60 -8.81 -11.84
C GLU A 319 -12.09 -10.26 -11.88
N GLN A 320 -11.24 -11.24 -11.50
CA GLN A 320 -11.68 -12.62 -11.38
C GLN A 320 -12.80 -12.79 -10.36
N ILE A 321 -12.67 -12.19 -9.17
CA ILE A 321 -13.74 -12.17 -8.15
C ILE A 321 -15.01 -11.58 -8.76
N LYS A 322 -14.93 -10.41 -9.42
CA LYS A 322 -16.08 -9.76 -10.04
C LYS A 322 -16.81 -10.67 -11.04
N TYR A 323 -16.08 -11.32 -11.95
CA TYR A 323 -16.70 -12.20 -12.94
C TYR A 323 -17.41 -13.39 -12.31
N GLU A 324 -16.79 -14.04 -11.33
CA GLU A 324 -17.40 -15.17 -10.62
C GLU A 324 -18.62 -14.76 -9.81
N LEU A 325 -18.61 -13.57 -9.19
CA LEU A 325 -19.79 -13.05 -8.48
C LEU A 325 -20.95 -12.72 -9.43
N LEU A 326 -20.66 -12.21 -10.63
CA LEU A 326 -21.68 -11.95 -11.65
C LEU A 326 -22.29 -13.24 -12.21
N ASP A 327 -21.47 -14.28 -12.43
CA ASP A 327 -21.93 -15.57 -12.96
C ASP A 327 -22.85 -16.32 -11.99
N LEU A 328 -22.53 -16.27 -10.68
CA LEU A 328 -23.36 -16.90 -9.64
C LEU A 328 -24.75 -16.28 -9.52
N GLY A 329 -24.98 -15.05 -10.00
CA GLY A 329 -26.29 -14.39 -9.95
C GLY A 329 -26.83 -14.11 -8.53
N MET A 330 -26.01 -14.26 -7.50
CA MET A 330 -26.42 -14.27 -6.07
C MET A 330 -26.10 -12.99 -5.29
N GLY A 331 -25.89 -11.85 -5.95
CA GLY A 331 -25.74 -10.59 -5.23
C GLY A 331 -24.39 -10.44 -4.51
N ARG A 332 -24.33 -9.51 -3.55
CA ARG A 332 -23.19 -9.35 -2.65
C ARG A 332 -22.95 -10.57 -1.74
N GLN A 333 -23.95 -11.45 -1.55
CA GLN A 333 -23.86 -12.59 -0.64
C GLN A 333 -22.82 -13.63 -1.10
N SER A 334 -22.57 -13.72 -2.40
CA SER A 334 -21.55 -14.62 -2.93
C SER A 334 -20.12 -14.18 -2.62
N ILE A 335 -19.88 -12.97 -2.07
CA ILE A 335 -18.50 -12.59 -1.70
C ILE A 335 -17.91 -13.51 -0.62
N ALA A 336 -18.76 -14.07 0.25
CA ALA A 336 -18.35 -15.07 1.22
C ALA A 336 -17.80 -16.36 0.58
N THR A 337 -18.20 -16.68 -0.67
CA THR A 337 -17.65 -17.84 -1.39
C THR A 337 -16.23 -17.60 -1.92
N GLN A 338 -15.78 -16.33 -1.94
CA GLN A 338 -14.47 -15.90 -2.41
C GLN A 338 -13.49 -15.63 -1.26
N ILE A 339 -13.85 -15.99 -0.02
CA ILE A 339 -13.08 -15.68 1.20
C ILE A 339 -11.62 -16.14 1.12
N SER A 340 -11.32 -17.24 0.41
CA SER A 340 -9.95 -17.72 0.20
C SER A 340 -9.11 -16.82 -0.68
N LYS A 341 -9.70 -16.32 -1.77
CA LYS A 341 -9.03 -15.34 -2.63
C LYS A 341 -8.83 -14.02 -1.92
N LEU A 342 -9.77 -13.62 -1.07
CA LEU A 342 -9.61 -12.42 -0.24
C LEU A 342 -8.44 -12.58 0.72
N ARG A 343 -8.30 -13.74 1.38
CA ARG A 343 -7.15 -14.03 2.25
C ARG A 343 -5.82 -13.88 1.50
N HIS A 344 -5.73 -14.47 0.30
CA HIS A 344 -4.54 -14.39 -0.54
C HIS A 344 -4.30 -13.04 -1.22
N LEU A 345 -5.35 -12.24 -1.41
CA LEU A 345 -5.27 -10.90 -2.00
C LEU A 345 -4.58 -9.91 -1.05
N PHE A 346 -4.82 -10.05 0.25
CA PHE A 346 -4.30 -9.16 1.29
C PHE A 346 -3.11 -9.77 2.07
N ASP A 347 -2.65 -10.95 1.68
CA ASP A 347 -1.65 -11.73 2.41
C ASP A 347 -1.98 -11.80 3.92
N ALA A 348 -3.25 -12.13 4.20
CA ALA A 348 -3.79 -12.19 5.54
C ALA A 348 -3.67 -13.62 6.09
N ASP A 349 -3.43 -13.74 7.39
CA ASP A 349 -3.44 -15.05 8.06
C ASP A 349 -4.87 -15.54 8.28
N GLY A 350 -5.77 -14.60 8.56
CA GLY A 350 -7.19 -14.84 8.80
C GLY A 350 -8.11 -13.85 8.09
N VAL A 351 -9.32 -14.29 7.77
CA VAL A 351 -10.38 -13.44 7.22
C VAL A 351 -11.69 -13.76 7.92
N TRP A 352 -12.44 -12.70 8.23
CA TRP A 352 -13.80 -12.77 8.73
C TRP A 352 -14.71 -11.91 7.86
N VAL A 353 -15.72 -12.54 7.25
CA VAL A 353 -16.75 -11.88 6.45
C VAL A 353 -18.07 -12.02 7.17
N ARG A 354 -18.74 -10.90 7.48
CA ARG A 354 -20.09 -10.88 8.03
C ARG A 354 -21.06 -10.23 7.05
N LEU A 355 -22.08 -10.98 6.64
CA LEU A 355 -23.11 -10.55 5.70
C LEU A 355 -24.50 -10.97 6.19
N ASN A 356 -25.41 -10.01 6.32
CA ASN A 356 -26.76 -10.20 6.85
C ASN A 356 -26.76 -11.00 8.17
N ALA A 357 -25.87 -10.61 9.10
CA ALA A 357 -25.62 -11.28 10.38
C ALA A 357 -25.09 -12.73 10.31
N VAL A 358 -24.73 -13.24 9.13
CA VAL A 358 -24.06 -14.53 8.97
C VAL A 358 -22.55 -14.31 8.86
N SER A 359 -21.78 -15.00 9.71
CA SER A 359 -20.32 -14.92 9.70
C SER A 359 -19.68 -16.09 8.99
N HIS A 360 -18.67 -15.80 8.19
CA HIS A 360 -17.81 -16.75 7.49
C HIS A 360 -16.35 -16.46 7.85
N PHE A 361 -15.57 -17.53 8.06
CA PHE A 361 -14.19 -17.42 8.51
C PHE A 361 -13.27 -18.26 7.64
N GLU A 362 -12.04 -17.80 7.45
CA GLU A 362 -10.97 -18.59 6.84
C GLU A 362 -9.62 -18.26 7.48
N GLY A 363 -8.77 -19.26 7.66
CA GLY A 363 -7.41 -19.08 8.16
C GLY A 363 -7.33 -19.00 9.69
N ASN A 364 -6.32 -18.29 10.19
CA ASN A 364 -6.09 -18.11 11.62
C ASN A 364 -7.01 -17.01 12.17
N VAL A 365 -8.03 -17.39 12.93
CA VAL A 365 -9.01 -16.45 13.50
C VAL A 365 -9.04 -16.55 15.03
N PRO A 366 -9.31 -15.44 15.74
CA PRO A 366 -9.47 -15.46 17.19
C PRO A 366 -10.63 -16.36 17.66
N ASP A 367 -10.67 -16.65 18.97
CA ASP A 367 -11.80 -17.34 19.57
C ASP A 367 -13.08 -16.47 19.62
N ASP A 368 -14.23 -17.09 19.90
CA ASP A 368 -15.53 -16.40 19.88
C ASP A 368 -15.62 -15.22 20.86
N ALA A 369 -14.91 -15.26 21.98
CA ALA A 369 -14.93 -14.17 22.96
C ALA A 369 -14.12 -12.96 22.46
N ALA A 370 -12.97 -13.23 21.85
CA ALA A 370 -12.14 -12.25 21.17
C ALA A 370 -12.85 -11.63 19.96
N LEU A 371 -13.53 -12.44 19.13
CA LEU A 371 -14.30 -11.96 17.98
C LEU A 371 -15.42 -11.01 18.39
N ARG A 372 -16.13 -11.28 19.49
CA ARG A 372 -17.15 -10.36 20.03
C ARG A 372 -16.54 -9.02 20.43
N LEU A 373 -15.39 -9.02 21.11
CA LEU A 373 -14.70 -7.79 21.50
C LEU A 373 -14.29 -6.95 20.27
N LEU A 374 -13.82 -7.61 19.21
CA LEU A 374 -13.51 -6.94 17.94
C LEU A 374 -14.78 -6.43 17.24
N GLU A 375 -15.87 -7.19 17.28
CA GLU A 375 -17.17 -6.76 16.75
C GLU A 375 -17.68 -5.50 17.44
N ASP A 376 -17.69 -5.50 18.77
CA ASP A 376 -18.13 -4.38 19.60
C ASP A 376 -17.31 -3.13 19.26
N TRP A 377 -15.98 -3.29 19.16
CA TRP A 377 -15.11 -2.20 18.76
C TRP A 377 -15.42 -1.69 17.34
N ILE A 378 -15.67 -2.59 16.38
CA ILE A 378 -16.06 -2.22 15.02
C ILE A 378 -17.36 -1.41 15.06
N VAL A 379 -18.38 -1.86 15.78
CA VAL A 379 -19.68 -1.18 15.88
C VAL A 379 -19.57 0.18 16.56
N ASP A 380 -18.82 0.27 17.67
CA ASP A 380 -18.65 1.50 18.46
C ASP A 380 -17.82 2.57 17.75
N ASN A 381 -17.09 2.20 16.69
CA ASN A 381 -16.21 3.11 15.93
C ASN A 381 -16.62 3.23 14.45
N PRO A 382 -17.82 3.76 14.12
CA PRO A 382 -18.38 3.76 12.75
C PRO A 382 -17.70 4.73 11.76
N GLY A 383 -16.46 5.16 12.03
CA GLY A 383 -15.74 6.22 11.31
C GLY A 383 -15.47 5.94 9.82
N GLN A 384 -14.22 5.67 9.46
CA GLN A 384 -13.86 5.48 8.05
C GLN A 384 -14.39 4.14 7.51
N ALA A 385 -14.74 4.10 6.22
CA ALA A 385 -15.22 2.87 5.57
C ALA A 385 -14.14 1.77 5.49
N VAL A 386 -12.86 2.17 5.45
CA VAL A 386 -11.72 1.27 5.58
C VAL A 386 -10.91 1.73 6.79
N VAL A 387 -10.65 0.82 7.73
CA VAL A 387 -9.86 1.08 8.93
C VAL A 387 -8.78 0.02 9.04
N SER A 388 -7.56 0.41 9.43
CA SER A 388 -6.45 -0.51 9.60
C SER A 388 -5.63 -0.26 10.86
N PHE A 389 -5.10 -1.34 11.42
CA PHE A 389 -4.17 -1.39 12.54
C PHE A 389 -3.08 -2.40 12.24
N ASP A 390 -1.86 -2.08 12.61
CA ASP A 390 -0.70 -2.98 12.72
C ASP A 390 -0.36 -3.31 14.18
N GLN A 391 -1.01 -2.60 15.11
CA GLN A 391 -1.07 -2.89 16.53
C GLN A 391 -2.49 -2.58 17.05
N LEU A 392 -3.10 -3.54 17.73
CA LEU A 392 -4.44 -3.38 18.29
C LEU A 392 -4.52 -2.19 19.27
N PRO A 393 -5.60 -1.39 19.23
CA PRO A 393 -5.89 -0.37 20.25
C PRO A 393 -6.33 -1.00 21.58
N GLU A 394 -6.26 -0.23 22.67
CA GLU A 394 -6.85 -0.62 23.95
C GLU A 394 -8.38 -0.60 23.89
N PRO A 395 -9.10 -1.54 24.54
CA PRO A 395 -8.60 -2.64 25.38
C PRO A 395 -8.29 -3.94 24.61
N MET A 396 -8.44 -3.98 23.28
CA MET A 396 -8.27 -5.20 22.47
C MET A 396 -6.86 -5.80 22.57
N ARG A 397 -5.85 -4.95 22.78
CA ARG A 397 -4.44 -5.35 22.94
C ARG A 397 -4.19 -6.31 24.11
N GLU A 398 -4.97 -6.18 25.17
CA GLU A 398 -4.88 -7.04 26.36
C GLU A 398 -5.44 -8.45 26.12
N CYS A 399 -6.24 -8.65 25.06
CA CYS A 399 -6.80 -9.95 24.72
C CYS A 399 -5.75 -10.86 24.04
N PRO A 400 -5.34 -11.98 24.65
CA PRO A 400 -4.29 -12.84 24.09
C PRO A 400 -4.66 -13.47 22.74
N SER A 401 -5.93 -13.85 22.55
CA SER A 401 -6.38 -14.46 21.29
C SER A 401 -6.41 -13.44 20.14
N LEU A 402 -6.86 -12.20 20.38
CA LEU A 402 -6.75 -11.12 19.39
C LEU A 402 -5.30 -10.81 19.07
N ARG A 403 -4.42 -10.72 20.07
CA ARG A 403 -3.00 -10.47 19.84
C ARG A 403 -2.39 -11.54 18.93
N ALA A 404 -2.59 -12.82 19.26
CA ALA A 404 -2.02 -13.92 18.52
C ALA A 404 -2.49 -13.98 17.05
N CYS A 405 -3.77 -13.76 16.79
CA CYS A 405 -4.37 -13.97 15.45
C CYS A 405 -4.63 -12.69 14.65
N ALA A 406 -4.73 -11.54 15.31
CA ALA A 406 -5.24 -10.29 14.75
C ALA A 406 -4.52 -9.05 15.32
N SER A 407 -3.21 -9.14 15.59
CA SER A 407 -2.40 -7.95 15.93
C SER A 407 -2.47 -6.89 14.84
N GLY A 408 -2.57 -7.33 13.58
CA GLY A 408 -2.89 -6.48 12.43
C GLY A 408 -4.32 -6.73 11.97
N VAL A 409 -5.10 -5.66 11.81
CA VAL A 409 -6.49 -5.72 11.34
C VAL A 409 -6.68 -4.74 10.20
N LEU A 410 -7.33 -5.18 9.12
CA LEU A 410 -7.82 -4.32 8.03
C LEU A 410 -9.32 -4.59 7.86
N CYS A 411 -10.14 -3.65 8.28
CA CYS A 411 -11.59 -3.72 8.29
C CYS A 411 -12.18 -2.89 7.14
N VAL A 412 -12.98 -3.53 6.30
CA VAL A 412 -13.81 -2.92 5.26
C VAL A 412 -15.27 -2.98 5.70
N ARG A 413 -15.85 -1.83 5.98
CA ARG A 413 -17.25 -1.70 6.40
C ARG A 413 -18.15 -1.70 5.19
N LEU A 414 -19.19 -2.52 5.22
CA LEU A 414 -20.23 -2.57 4.21
C LEU A 414 -21.55 -1.98 4.76
N PRO A 415 -22.51 -1.62 3.90
CA PRO A 415 -23.83 -1.19 4.33
C PRO A 415 -24.58 -2.29 5.10
N ALA A 416 -25.46 -1.87 6.03
CA ALA A 416 -26.28 -2.73 6.89
C ALA A 416 -25.50 -3.50 7.95
N ASP A 417 -24.51 -2.85 8.59
CA ASP A 417 -23.65 -3.40 9.65
C ASP A 417 -22.88 -4.67 9.25
N ASP A 418 -22.71 -4.87 7.95
CA ASP A 418 -21.90 -5.91 7.33
C ASP A 418 -20.43 -5.45 7.27
N PHE A 419 -19.49 -6.38 7.23
CA PHE A 419 -18.07 -6.05 7.11
C PHE A 419 -17.22 -7.21 6.60
N LEU A 420 -16.02 -6.87 6.15
CA LEU A 420 -14.93 -7.80 5.89
C LEU A 420 -13.74 -7.39 6.74
N VAL A 421 -13.14 -8.33 7.44
CA VAL A 421 -11.99 -8.11 8.31
C VAL A 421 -10.89 -9.06 7.90
N MET A 422 -9.77 -8.50 7.45
CA MET A 422 -8.52 -9.22 7.20
C MET A 422 -7.62 -9.08 8.43
N MET A 423 -6.98 -10.17 8.83
CA MET A 423 -6.21 -10.28 10.06
C MET A 423 -4.80 -10.80 9.77
N ARG A 424 -3.81 -10.17 10.41
CA ARG A 424 -2.43 -10.65 10.48
C ARG A 424 -2.08 -10.99 11.92
N SER A 425 -1.41 -12.12 12.08
CA SER A 425 -0.93 -12.63 13.35
C SER A 425 0.19 -11.74 13.89
N GLU A 426 0.44 -11.87 15.19
CA GLU A 426 1.59 -11.23 15.83
C GLU A 426 2.91 -11.70 15.21
N GLN A 427 3.78 -10.76 14.84
CA GLN A 427 5.17 -11.02 14.49
C GLN A 427 6.04 -10.84 15.74
N LEU A 428 6.36 -11.97 16.38
CA LEU A 428 7.35 -12.00 17.45
C LEU A 428 8.74 -11.74 16.87
N LEU A 429 9.29 -10.57 17.15
CA LEU A 429 10.63 -10.18 16.70
C LEU A 429 11.58 -10.12 17.89
N ASP A 430 12.58 -11.01 17.87
CA ASP A 430 13.78 -10.84 18.68
C ASP A 430 14.59 -9.69 18.08
N VAL A 431 14.53 -8.53 18.71
CA VAL A 431 15.31 -7.36 18.31
C VAL A 431 16.65 -7.40 19.03
N ASN A 432 17.69 -7.73 18.26
CA ASN A 432 19.07 -7.65 18.67
C ASN A 432 19.57 -6.21 18.49
N TRP A 433 19.85 -5.50 19.56
CA TRP A 433 20.40 -4.14 19.56
C TRP A 433 21.91 -4.13 19.75
N ALA A 434 22.59 -3.16 19.12
CA ALA A 434 23.99 -2.87 19.37
C ALA A 434 24.14 -1.96 20.59
N GLY A 435 24.07 -2.55 21.79
CA GLY A 435 23.96 -1.88 23.08
C GLY A 435 22.49 -1.72 23.52
N GLU A 436 22.28 -1.47 24.81
CA GLU A 436 20.96 -1.16 25.35
C GLU A 436 20.46 0.18 24.78
N PRO A 437 19.26 0.24 24.18
CA PRO A 437 18.72 1.49 23.65
C PRO A 437 18.41 2.46 24.81
N PRO A 438 18.85 3.72 24.74
CA PRO A 438 18.58 4.70 25.80
C PRO A 438 17.09 5.05 25.86
N GLU A 439 16.58 5.38 27.06
CA GLU A 439 15.22 5.93 27.22
C GLU A 439 15.02 7.15 26.31
N GLN A 440 13.93 7.13 25.52
CA GLN A 440 13.62 8.20 24.56
C GLN A 440 12.99 9.41 25.25
N ASP A 441 13.78 10.16 26.00
CA ASP A 441 13.36 11.47 26.52
C ASP A 441 13.80 12.59 25.55
N LYS A 442 12.86 13.06 24.72
CA LYS A 442 13.08 14.13 23.73
C LYS A 442 13.48 15.49 24.36
N THR A 443 13.42 15.61 25.68
CA THR A 443 13.77 16.86 26.40
C THR A 443 15.23 16.92 26.85
N LYS A 444 15.99 15.82 26.72
CA LYS A 444 17.40 15.75 27.13
C LYS A 444 18.36 15.74 25.92
N PRO A 445 19.57 16.29 26.06
CA PRO A 445 20.61 16.22 25.02
C PRO A 445 20.92 14.76 24.67
N LEU A 446 21.19 14.49 23.38
CA LEU A 446 21.68 13.18 22.95
C LEU A 446 23.09 12.95 23.49
N THR A 447 23.26 11.98 24.39
CA THR A 447 24.56 11.50 24.86
C THR A 447 24.95 10.21 24.13
N PRO A 448 26.19 10.10 23.62
CA PRO A 448 26.63 8.90 22.93
C PRO A 448 26.75 7.75 23.92
N ARG A 449 26.22 6.58 23.57
CA ARG A 449 26.30 5.39 24.44
C ARG A 449 27.73 4.82 24.49
N HIS A 450 28.01 4.05 25.53
CA HIS A 450 29.33 3.47 25.80
C HIS A 450 29.48 2.00 25.41
N SER A 451 28.39 1.24 25.29
CA SER A 451 28.43 -0.17 24.86
C SER A 451 27.72 -0.37 23.53
N PHE A 452 28.29 -1.27 22.72
CA PHE A 452 27.76 -1.74 21.46
C PHE A 452 27.62 -3.27 21.45
N ASP A 453 27.65 -3.89 22.64
CA ASP A 453 27.48 -5.33 22.81
C ASP A 453 26.04 -5.75 22.51
N LEU A 454 25.86 -7.01 22.14
CA LEU A 454 24.53 -7.55 21.82
C LEU A 454 23.59 -7.45 23.03
N TRP A 455 22.51 -6.67 22.89
CA TRP A 455 21.40 -6.60 23.83
C TRP A 455 20.12 -7.11 23.15
N LYS A 456 19.34 -7.96 23.81
CA LYS A 456 18.15 -8.57 23.22
C LYS A 456 16.88 -8.03 23.86
N SER A 457 15.92 -7.62 23.04
CA SER A 457 14.53 -7.36 23.45
C SER A 457 13.56 -8.13 22.59
N GLN A 458 12.38 -8.39 23.12
CA GLN A 458 11.24 -8.92 22.37
C GLN A 458 10.15 -7.86 22.27
N THR A 459 9.60 -7.68 21.07
CA THR A 459 8.41 -6.86 20.84
C THR A 459 7.20 -7.76 20.67
N PHE A 460 6.10 -7.40 21.31
CA PHE A 460 4.83 -8.14 21.32
C PHE A 460 3.68 -7.29 20.79
N GLY A 461 2.66 -7.93 20.24
CA GLY A 461 1.39 -7.35 19.81
C GLY A 461 1.48 -6.47 18.57
N GLN A 462 2.46 -6.70 17.70
CA GLN A 462 2.60 -6.00 16.43
C GLN A 462 2.55 -7.00 15.28
N ALA A 463 1.90 -6.63 14.19
CA ALA A 463 1.88 -7.37 12.94
C ALA A 463 2.60 -6.59 11.84
N GLU A 464 2.81 -7.24 10.69
CA GLU A 464 3.31 -6.56 9.50
C GLU A 464 2.31 -5.47 9.05
N PRO A 465 2.75 -4.22 8.84
CA PRO A 465 1.87 -3.13 8.43
C PRO A 465 1.16 -3.38 7.10
N TRP A 466 -0.09 -2.95 7.02
CA TRP A 466 -0.85 -2.94 5.76
C TRP A 466 -0.27 -1.90 4.80
N THR A 467 0.07 -2.33 3.59
CA THR A 467 0.68 -1.47 2.57
C THR A 467 -0.34 -0.50 1.98
N ASP A 468 0.10 0.63 1.44
CA ASP A 468 -0.77 1.58 0.72
C ASP A 468 -1.55 0.91 -0.42
N ILE A 469 -0.96 -0.12 -1.06
CA ILE A 469 -1.58 -0.88 -2.14
C ILE A 469 -2.74 -1.74 -1.60
N GLU A 470 -2.56 -2.39 -0.45
CA GLU A 470 -3.62 -3.16 0.23
C GLU A 470 -4.73 -2.24 0.73
N LEU A 471 -4.39 -1.10 1.34
CA LEU A 471 -5.39 -0.12 1.79
C LEU A 471 -6.21 0.43 0.61
N GLN A 472 -5.58 0.68 -0.54
CA GLN A 472 -6.30 1.07 -1.75
C GLN A 472 -7.13 -0.08 -2.32
N GLU A 473 -6.63 -1.32 -2.26
CA GLU A 473 -7.38 -2.49 -2.75
C GLU A 473 -8.62 -2.77 -1.90
N ALA A 474 -8.55 -2.56 -0.58
CA ALA A 474 -9.70 -2.63 0.31
C ALA A 474 -10.81 -1.64 -0.10
N LYS A 475 -10.44 -0.41 -0.50
CA LYS A 475 -11.38 0.59 -1.03
C LYS A 475 -11.96 0.17 -2.39
N ASN A 476 -11.13 -0.37 -3.27
CA ASN A 476 -11.59 -0.86 -4.57
C ASN A 476 -12.56 -2.04 -4.42
N LEU A 477 -12.31 -2.93 -3.44
CA LEU A 477 -13.19 -4.04 -3.11
C LEU A 477 -14.53 -3.56 -2.56
N LEU A 478 -14.53 -2.56 -1.67
CA LEU A 478 -15.76 -1.91 -1.19
C LEU A 478 -16.58 -1.38 -2.37
N GLN A 479 -15.95 -0.63 -3.27
CA GLN A 479 -16.63 -0.09 -4.46
C GLN A 479 -17.20 -1.22 -5.32
N LEU A 480 -16.45 -2.31 -5.56
CA LEU A 480 -16.95 -3.46 -6.29
C LEU A 480 -18.19 -4.07 -5.63
N VAL A 481 -18.18 -4.26 -4.30
CA VAL A 481 -19.33 -4.82 -3.57
C VAL A 481 -20.55 -3.91 -3.67
N GLU A 482 -20.35 -2.59 -3.61
CA GLU A 482 -21.42 -1.61 -3.79
C GLU A 482 -21.98 -1.60 -5.22
N GLU A 483 -21.12 -1.64 -6.23
CA GLU A 483 -21.50 -1.74 -7.64
C GLU A 483 -22.33 -2.99 -7.91
N LEU A 484 -21.89 -4.14 -7.38
CA LEU A 484 -22.64 -5.39 -7.47
C LEU A 484 -24.00 -5.23 -6.77
N ARG A 485 -24.04 -4.72 -5.54
CA ARG A 485 -25.30 -4.49 -4.81
C ARG A 485 -26.28 -3.64 -5.63
N GLN A 486 -25.81 -2.51 -6.18
CA GLN A 486 -26.64 -1.62 -7.00
C GLN A 486 -27.13 -2.32 -8.26
N GLY A 487 -26.26 -3.04 -8.97
CA GLY A 487 -26.62 -3.80 -10.17
C GLY A 487 -27.67 -4.87 -9.88
N PHE A 488 -27.52 -5.62 -8.78
CA PHE A 488 -28.48 -6.62 -8.36
C PHE A 488 -29.80 -6.01 -7.86
N ASP A 489 -29.77 -4.90 -7.12
CA ASP A 489 -30.98 -4.19 -6.69
C ASP A 489 -31.77 -3.63 -7.89
N LEU A 490 -31.07 -3.07 -8.89
CA LEU A 490 -31.68 -2.62 -10.15
C LEU A 490 -32.29 -3.79 -10.92
N LYS A 491 -31.56 -4.89 -11.07
CA LYS A 491 -32.07 -6.10 -11.75
C LYS A 491 -33.28 -6.67 -11.02
N ARG A 492 -33.26 -6.72 -9.68
CA ARG A 492 -34.41 -7.16 -8.87
C ARG A 492 -35.61 -6.26 -9.13
N LYS A 493 -35.47 -4.94 -8.97
CA LYS A 493 -36.57 -3.97 -9.23
C LYS A 493 -37.12 -4.06 -10.66
N ALA A 494 -36.27 -4.33 -11.65
CA ALA A 494 -36.69 -4.47 -13.04
C ALA A 494 -37.44 -5.78 -13.33
N LEU A 495 -37.21 -6.84 -12.55
CA LEU A 495 -37.73 -8.18 -12.81
C LEU A 495 -38.74 -8.68 -11.76
N THR A 496 -39.03 -7.92 -10.70
CA THR A 496 -40.04 -8.27 -9.68
C THR A 496 -41.20 -7.29 -9.64
N ASP A 497 -42.38 -7.78 -9.26
CA ASP A 497 -43.55 -6.98 -8.97
C ASP A 497 -43.39 -6.26 -7.62
N GLY A 498 -43.63 -4.94 -7.61
CA GLY A 498 -43.37 -4.09 -6.45
C GLY A 498 -44.32 -4.34 -5.27
N LEU A 499 -45.47 -4.96 -5.49
CA LEU A 499 -46.47 -5.23 -4.45
C LEU A 499 -46.32 -6.65 -3.86
N THR A 500 -46.22 -7.67 -4.70
CA THR A 500 -46.20 -9.08 -4.24
C THR A 500 -44.79 -9.65 -4.04
N GLY A 501 -43.75 -8.98 -4.57
CA GLY A 501 -42.38 -9.51 -4.58
C GLY A 501 -42.20 -10.77 -5.44
N LEU A 502 -43.21 -11.15 -6.23
CA LEU A 502 -43.12 -12.18 -7.27
C LEU A 502 -42.33 -11.66 -8.47
N ILE A 503 -41.96 -12.55 -9.38
CA ILE A 503 -41.39 -12.14 -10.67
C ILE A 503 -42.45 -11.35 -11.45
N ASN A 504 -42.07 -10.25 -12.09
CA ASN A 504 -42.98 -9.50 -12.95
C ASN A 504 -43.02 -10.09 -14.37
N ARG A 505 -43.82 -9.52 -15.26
CA ARG A 505 -43.92 -10.00 -16.65
C ARG A 505 -42.57 -10.09 -17.38
N ALA A 506 -41.69 -9.09 -17.22
CA ALA A 506 -40.39 -9.10 -17.88
C ALA A 506 -39.49 -10.24 -17.36
N GLY A 507 -39.48 -10.46 -16.05
CA GLY A 507 -38.74 -11.59 -15.46
C GLY A 507 -39.35 -12.95 -15.83
N PHE A 508 -40.66 -13.04 -15.96
CA PHE A 508 -41.34 -14.26 -16.43
C PHE A 508 -40.92 -14.60 -17.85
N ASP A 509 -40.91 -13.62 -18.76
CA ASP A 509 -40.51 -13.83 -20.16
C ASP A 509 -39.06 -14.36 -20.26
N ASP A 510 -38.16 -13.87 -19.42
CA ASP A 510 -36.78 -14.35 -19.37
C ASP A 510 -36.66 -15.78 -18.81
N GLN A 511 -37.39 -16.10 -17.74
CA GLN A 511 -37.42 -17.46 -17.20
C GLN A 511 -38.06 -18.46 -18.17
N LEU A 512 -39.10 -18.06 -18.90
CA LEU A 512 -39.77 -18.93 -19.86
C LEU A 512 -38.86 -19.28 -21.05
N LYS A 513 -38.04 -18.34 -21.52
CA LYS A 513 -37.01 -18.64 -22.54
C LYS A 513 -36.07 -19.75 -22.07
N LEU A 514 -35.61 -19.68 -20.82
CA LEU A 514 -34.72 -20.69 -20.24
C LEU A 514 -35.44 -22.04 -20.11
N ALA A 515 -36.68 -22.05 -19.62
CA ALA A 515 -37.47 -23.27 -19.41
C ALA A 515 -37.73 -24.00 -20.73
N VAL A 516 -38.12 -23.28 -21.79
CA VAL A 516 -38.32 -23.83 -23.13
C VAL A 516 -37.02 -24.39 -23.69
N GLN A 517 -35.91 -23.64 -23.59
CA GLN A 517 -34.62 -24.11 -24.09
C GLN A 517 -34.13 -25.36 -23.36
N ALA A 518 -34.39 -25.50 -22.06
CA ALA A 518 -34.05 -26.68 -21.28
C ALA A 518 -34.93 -27.88 -21.67
N SER A 519 -36.23 -27.66 -21.86
CA SER A 519 -37.17 -28.68 -22.33
C SER A 519 -36.78 -29.19 -23.72
N LEU A 520 -36.40 -28.33 -24.66
CA LEU A 520 -35.96 -28.77 -26.00
C LEU A 520 -34.63 -29.53 -26.02
N ARG A 521 -33.85 -29.47 -24.93
CA ARG A 521 -32.55 -30.15 -24.79
C ARG A 521 -32.64 -31.44 -23.96
N SER A 522 -33.82 -31.79 -23.45
CA SER A 522 -34.04 -32.97 -22.59
C SER A 522 -35.36 -33.66 -22.96
N ASP A 523 -35.60 -34.87 -22.47
CA ASP A 523 -36.89 -35.56 -22.63
C ASP A 523 -37.95 -35.08 -21.60
N ALA A 524 -37.86 -33.81 -21.18
CA ALA A 524 -38.77 -33.22 -20.19
C ALA A 524 -39.55 -32.05 -20.79
N TYR A 525 -40.76 -31.84 -20.28
CA TYR A 525 -41.66 -30.77 -20.67
C TYR A 525 -41.42 -29.50 -19.86
N CYS A 526 -41.94 -28.39 -20.37
CA CYS A 526 -42.14 -27.14 -19.62
C CYS A 526 -43.60 -26.74 -19.75
N ALA A 527 -44.24 -26.36 -18.63
CA ALA A 527 -45.63 -25.93 -18.63
C ALA A 527 -45.76 -24.45 -18.26
N VAL A 528 -46.66 -23.74 -18.94
CA VAL A 528 -47.08 -22.38 -18.63
C VAL A 528 -48.52 -22.40 -18.17
N LEU A 529 -48.78 -21.93 -16.95
CA LEU A 529 -50.12 -21.78 -16.40
C LEU A 529 -50.40 -20.29 -16.28
N MET A 530 -51.32 -19.76 -17.09
CA MET A 530 -51.83 -18.40 -16.99
C MET A 530 -53.06 -18.38 -16.08
N MET A 531 -53.13 -17.44 -15.14
CA MET A 531 -54.15 -17.40 -14.10
C MET A 531 -54.73 -16.02 -13.92
N ASP A 532 -56.00 -15.97 -13.55
CA ASP A 532 -56.70 -14.74 -13.19
C ASP A 532 -57.64 -14.98 -12.01
N LEU A 533 -57.66 -14.06 -11.07
CA LEU A 533 -58.48 -14.17 -9.86
C LEU A 533 -59.95 -13.88 -10.17
N ASP A 534 -60.80 -14.86 -9.92
CA ASP A 534 -62.24 -14.70 -10.04
C ASP A 534 -62.80 -13.90 -8.86
N TYR A 535 -63.67 -12.93 -9.18
CA TYR A 535 -64.34 -12.06 -8.20
C TYR A 535 -63.39 -11.17 -7.36
N PHE A 536 -62.22 -10.81 -7.90
CA PHE A 536 -61.31 -9.88 -7.22
C PHE A 536 -61.80 -8.43 -7.19
N LYS A 537 -62.41 -7.94 -8.28
CA LYS A 537 -62.93 -6.55 -8.36
C LYS A 537 -63.90 -6.19 -7.21
N PRO A 538 -64.89 -7.03 -6.83
CA PRO A 538 -65.71 -6.81 -5.65
C PRO A 538 -64.95 -6.55 -4.35
N ILE A 539 -63.77 -7.16 -4.17
CA ILE A 539 -62.94 -6.91 -2.98
C ILE A 539 -62.43 -5.46 -2.96
N ASN A 540 -61.94 -4.96 -4.10
CA ASN A 540 -61.52 -3.57 -4.22
C ASN A 540 -62.68 -2.59 -4.05
N ASP A 541 -63.82 -2.90 -4.66
CA ASP A 541 -65.00 -2.04 -4.64
C ASP A 541 -65.63 -1.95 -3.22
N GLU A 542 -65.59 -3.05 -2.44
CA GLU A 542 -66.18 -3.13 -1.10
C GLU A 542 -65.21 -2.72 0.04
N PHE A 543 -63.90 -3.02 -0.09
CA PHE A 543 -62.91 -2.85 0.98
C PHE A 543 -61.77 -1.87 0.66
N GLY A 544 -61.76 -1.31 -0.55
CA GLY A 544 -60.73 -0.39 -1.01
C GLY A 544 -59.46 -1.10 -1.48
N HIS A 545 -58.60 -0.33 -2.16
CA HIS A 545 -57.40 -0.86 -2.81
C HIS A 545 -56.38 -1.48 -1.84
N GLN A 546 -56.28 -0.98 -0.60
CA GLN A 546 -55.35 -1.53 0.39
C GLN A 546 -55.72 -2.98 0.79
N ALA A 547 -57.01 -3.30 0.85
CA ALA A 547 -57.50 -4.65 1.09
C ALA A 547 -57.25 -5.57 -0.12
N GLY A 548 -57.44 -5.06 -1.34
CA GLY A 548 -57.07 -5.77 -2.56
C GLY A 548 -55.58 -6.08 -2.60
N ASP A 549 -54.72 -5.14 -2.20
CA ASP A 549 -53.27 -5.32 -2.13
C ASP A 549 -52.88 -6.44 -1.16
N GLN A 550 -53.50 -6.50 0.02
CA GLN A 550 -53.30 -7.59 0.99
C GLN A 550 -53.73 -8.94 0.41
N ALA A 551 -54.88 -8.99 -0.27
CA ALA A 551 -55.35 -10.21 -0.91
C ALA A 551 -54.38 -10.70 -2.00
N LEU A 552 -53.81 -9.79 -2.79
CA LEU A 552 -52.82 -10.13 -3.83
C LEU A 552 -51.51 -10.66 -3.25
N ILE A 553 -51.03 -10.09 -2.13
CA ILE A 553 -49.85 -10.59 -1.42
C ILE A 553 -50.09 -12.02 -0.91
N GLU A 554 -51.25 -12.25 -0.28
CA GLU A 554 -51.62 -13.57 0.24
C GLU A 554 -51.78 -14.62 -0.88
N VAL A 555 -52.42 -14.25 -1.99
CA VAL A 555 -52.48 -15.09 -3.20
C VAL A 555 -51.08 -15.44 -3.69
N GLY A 556 -50.17 -14.48 -3.75
CA GLY A 556 -48.79 -14.73 -4.17
C GLY A 556 -48.06 -15.74 -3.27
N ASN A 557 -48.27 -15.65 -1.95
CA ASN A 557 -47.70 -16.58 -0.97
C ASN A 557 -48.28 -18.00 -1.14
N ARG A 558 -49.60 -18.09 -1.31
CA ARG A 558 -50.31 -19.35 -1.55
C ARG A 558 -49.84 -20.04 -2.83
N LEU A 559 -49.73 -19.30 -3.93
CA LEU A 559 -49.23 -19.82 -5.20
C LEU A 559 -47.78 -20.32 -5.11
N LYS A 560 -46.91 -19.58 -4.40
CA LYS A 560 -45.52 -20.02 -4.14
C LYS A 560 -45.48 -21.34 -3.36
N ALA A 561 -46.35 -21.54 -2.37
CA ALA A 561 -46.41 -22.78 -1.61
C ALA A 561 -46.94 -23.98 -2.42
N CYS A 562 -47.65 -23.73 -3.53
CA CYS A 562 -48.17 -24.79 -4.40
C CYS A 562 -47.10 -25.42 -5.30
N VAL A 563 -46.00 -24.73 -5.58
CA VAL A 563 -45.01 -25.12 -6.60
C VAL A 563 -43.67 -25.54 -5.98
N ARG A 564 -42.78 -26.13 -6.79
CA ARG A 564 -41.44 -26.56 -6.35
C ARG A 564 -40.47 -25.38 -6.38
N ASP A 565 -39.35 -25.48 -5.64
CA ASP A 565 -38.32 -24.40 -5.62
C ASP A 565 -37.76 -24.01 -7.00
N ARG A 566 -37.83 -24.92 -7.97
CA ARG A 566 -37.39 -24.69 -9.36
C ARG A 566 -38.44 -24.05 -10.25
N ASP A 567 -39.70 -24.05 -9.83
CA ASP A 567 -40.81 -23.49 -10.59
C ASP A 567 -40.90 -21.98 -10.31
N VAL A 568 -41.44 -21.23 -11.25
CA VAL A 568 -41.54 -19.77 -11.15
C VAL A 568 -42.98 -19.36 -10.98
N VAL A 569 -43.25 -18.51 -9.99
CA VAL A 569 -44.54 -17.79 -9.85
C VAL A 569 -44.32 -16.32 -10.19
N ALA A 570 -45.14 -15.79 -11.07
CA ALA A 570 -45.10 -14.41 -11.53
C ALA A 570 -46.44 -13.71 -11.39
N ARG A 571 -46.40 -12.39 -11.29
CA ARG A 571 -47.57 -11.51 -11.39
C ARG A 571 -47.38 -10.56 -12.56
N PHE A 572 -48.33 -10.54 -13.49
CA PHE A 572 -48.21 -9.72 -14.70
C PHE A 572 -48.73 -8.30 -14.45
N GLY A 573 -49.65 -8.15 -13.49
CA GLY A 573 -50.29 -6.90 -13.10
C GLY A 573 -51.74 -7.15 -12.73
N GLY A 574 -52.37 -6.24 -11.98
CA GLY A 574 -53.77 -6.43 -11.55
C GLY A 574 -53.96 -7.73 -10.78
N ASP A 575 -54.90 -8.55 -11.23
CA ASP A 575 -55.28 -9.89 -10.74
C ASP A 575 -54.72 -11.03 -11.60
N GLU A 576 -53.78 -10.76 -12.51
CA GLU A 576 -53.19 -11.78 -13.39
C GLU A 576 -51.88 -12.35 -12.82
N PHE A 577 -51.84 -13.68 -12.70
CA PHE A 577 -50.68 -14.44 -12.24
C PHE A 577 -50.28 -15.48 -13.29
N ALA A 578 -49.04 -15.95 -13.22
CA ALA A 578 -48.56 -17.03 -14.07
C ALA A 578 -47.60 -17.96 -13.33
N ILE A 579 -47.57 -19.23 -13.73
CA ILE A 579 -46.60 -20.22 -13.25
C ILE A 579 -45.84 -20.79 -14.45
N ILE A 580 -44.53 -20.98 -14.29
CA ILE A 580 -43.68 -21.79 -15.17
C ILE A 580 -43.25 -23.02 -14.39
N GLN A 581 -43.56 -24.21 -14.90
CA GLN A 581 -43.01 -25.45 -14.36
C GLN A 581 -41.81 -25.91 -15.16
N PHE A 582 -40.67 -26.09 -14.47
CA PHE A 582 -39.42 -26.52 -15.10
C PHE A 582 -39.27 -28.03 -15.04
N HIS A 583 -38.81 -28.63 -16.15
CA HIS A 583 -38.41 -30.03 -16.22
C HIS A 583 -39.48 -30.99 -15.71
N VAL A 584 -40.66 -30.92 -16.34
CA VAL A 584 -41.79 -31.78 -16.03
C VAL A 584 -41.63 -33.09 -16.77
N THR A 585 -41.49 -34.20 -16.05
CA THR A 585 -41.30 -35.54 -16.64
C THR A 585 -42.61 -36.29 -16.86
N ASP A 586 -43.71 -35.80 -16.27
CA ASP A 586 -45.03 -36.42 -16.31
C ASP A 586 -46.12 -35.35 -16.41
N LEU A 587 -46.96 -35.44 -17.43
CA LEU A 587 -48.05 -34.47 -17.68
C LEU A 587 -49.09 -34.47 -16.56
N ALA A 588 -49.31 -35.60 -15.88
CA ALA A 588 -50.23 -35.65 -14.73
C ALA A 588 -49.76 -34.75 -13.58
N SER A 589 -48.45 -34.49 -13.48
CA SER A 589 -47.92 -33.58 -12.45
C SER A 589 -48.26 -32.10 -12.69
N ILE A 590 -48.65 -31.73 -13.93
CA ILE A 590 -49.15 -30.39 -14.27
C ILE A 590 -50.59 -30.24 -13.77
N GLU A 591 -51.41 -31.27 -13.99
CA GLU A 591 -52.79 -31.33 -13.48
C GLU A 591 -52.82 -31.25 -11.96
N GLN A 592 -51.97 -32.02 -11.28
CA GLN A 592 -51.85 -31.99 -9.82
C GLN A 592 -51.52 -30.60 -9.26
N VAL A 593 -50.76 -29.78 -9.99
CA VAL A 593 -50.50 -28.39 -9.58
C VAL A 593 -51.71 -27.50 -9.84
N CYS A 594 -52.44 -27.69 -10.94
CA CYS A 594 -53.70 -26.97 -11.18
C CYS A 594 -54.74 -27.26 -10.10
N GLU A 595 -54.93 -28.54 -9.75
CA GLU A 595 -55.85 -28.98 -8.69
C GLU A 595 -55.44 -28.42 -7.32
N ARG A 596 -54.14 -28.46 -7.00
CA ARG A 596 -53.61 -27.90 -5.74
C ARG A 596 -53.82 -26.40 -5.66
N VAL A 597 -53.59 -25.68 -6.75
CA VAL A 597 -53.87 -24.24 -6.83
C VAL A 597 -55.36 -23.99 -6.58
N LEU A 598 -56.26 -24.65 -7.30
CA LEU A 598 -57.71 -24.51 -7.07
C LEU A 598 -58.09 -24.80 -5.61
N HIS A 599 -57.55 -25.87 -5.03
CA HIS A 599 -57.85 -26.24 -3.64
C HIS A 599 -57.39 -25.20 -2.62
N VAL A 600 -56.24 -24.56 -2.84
CA VAL A 600 -55.73 -23.51 -1.95
C VAL A 600 -56.58 -22.23 -2.02
N PHE A 601 -57.32 -22.03 -3.12
CA PHE A 601 -58.30 -20.96 -3.26
C PHE A 601 -59.65 -21.25 -2.60
N ASP A 602 -59.96 -22.51 -2.25
CA ASP A 602 -61.15 -22.85 -1.45
C ASP A 602 -61.09 -22.22 -0.04
N GLN A 603 -59.87 -22.03 0.49
CA GLN A 603 -59.65 -21.38 1.77
C GLN A 603 -59.92 -19.88 1.66
N PRO A 604 -60.77 -19.28 2.52
CA PRO A 604 -61.01 -17.85 2.46
C PRO A 604 -59.74 -17.05 2.76
N ILE A 605 -59.61 -15.88 2.15
CA ILE A 605 -58.60 -14.87 2.50
C ILE A 605 -59.19 -13.96 3.57
N LEU A 606 -58.42 -13.73 4.63
CA LEU A 606 -58.79 -12.79 5.69
C LEU A 606 -58.41 -11.38 5.27
N ILE A 607 -59.41 -10.50 5.18
CA ILE A 607 -59.23 -9.06 4.97
C ILE A 607 -59.71 -8.38 6.24
N GLY A 608 -58.77 -7.97 7.10
CA GLY A 608 -59.08 -7.67 8.50
C GLY A 608 -59.62 -8.92 9.21
N ASP A 609 -60.81 -8.83 9.81
CA ASP A 609 -61.50 -9.95 10.47
C ASP A 609 -62.57 -10.63 9.59
N GLN A 610 -62.66 -10.27 8.30
CA GLN A 610 -63.70 -10.81 7.40
C GLN A 610 -63.15 -11.86 6.43
N PRO A 611 -63.66 -13.10 6.44
CA PRO A 611 -63.29 -14.12 5.45
C PRO A 611 -63.95 -13.84 4.09
N ARG A 612 -63.17 -13.87 3.01
CA ARG A 612 -63.66 -13.72 1.64
C ARG A 612 -63.15 -14.84 0.74
N HIS A 613 -64.04 -15.37 -0.09
CA HIS A 613 -63.69 -16.41 -1.05
C HIS A 613 -63.33 -15.77 -2.39
N LEU A 614 -62.16 -16.15 -2.92
CA LEU A 614 -61.71 -15.84 -4.27
C LEU A 614 -61.66 -17.15 -5.05
N GLY A 615 -62.06 -17.12 -6.31
CA GLY A 615 -61.79 -18.23 -7.22
C GLY A 615 -60.54 -17.95 -8.05
N VAL A 616 -60.09 -18.93 -8.81
CA VAL A 616 -59.06 -18.74 -9.82
C VAL A 616 -59.40 -19.52 -11.08
N SER A 617 -59.27 -18.86 -12.22
CA SER A 617 -59.36 -19.52 -13.53
C SER A 617 -57.95 -19.75 -14.07
N ILE A 618 -57.67 -20.93 -14.61
CA ILE A 618 -56.32 -21.34 -15.05
C ILE A 618 -56.33 -21.82 -16.51
N GLY A 619 -55.47 -21.27 -17.35
CA GLY A 619 -55.20 -21.76 -18.70
C GLY A 619 -53.80 -22.35 -18.80
N VAL A 620 -53.66 -23.53 -19.41
CA VAL A 620 -52.39 -24.28 -19.42
C VAL A 620 -51.89 -24.51 -20.84
N ALA A 621 -50.60 -24.29 -21.09
CA ALA A 621 -49.92 -24.67 -22.32
C ALA A 621 -48.61 -25.41 -22.01
N VAL A 622 -48.31 -26.46 -22.77
CA VAL A 622 -47.18 -27.36 -22.53
C VAL A 622 -46.22 -27.39 -23.71
N CYS A 623 -44.96 -27.07 -23.48
CA CYS A 623 -43.87 -27.25 -24.44
C CYS A 623 -43.41 -28.74 -24.46
N PRO A 624 -43.24 -29.37 -25.64
CA PRO A 624 -43.29 -28.77 -26.97
C PRO A 624 -44.66 -28.82 -27.67
N PHE A 625 -45.68 -29.49 -27.11
CA PHE A 625 -46.96 -29.77 -27.77
C PHE A 625 -47.73 -28.51 -28.18
N ASP A 626 -47.79 -27.53 -27.29
CA ASP A 626 -48.49 -26.26 -27.47
C ASP A 626 -47.61 -25.17 -28.11
N GLY A 627 -46.37 -25.52 -28.45
CA GLY A 627 -45.42 -24.65 -29.11
C GLY A 627 -44.02 -24.71 -28.48
N THR A 628 -43.04 -24.27 -29.26
CA THR A 628 -41.61 -24.23 -28.86
C THR A 628 -41.06 -22.82 -28.77
N ILE A 629 -41.93 -21.81 -28.91
CA ILE A 629 -41.60 -20.39 -28.81
C ILE A 629 -42.35 -19.81 -27.60
N PRO A 630 -41.65 -19.15 -26.64
CA PRO A 630 -42.25 -18.61 -25.41
C PRO A 630 -43.55 -17.82 -25.61
N HIS A 631 -43.55 -16.85 -26.55
CA HIS A 631 -44.72 -16.03 -26.82
C HIS A 631 -45.94 -16.84 -27.30
N THR A 632 -45.71 -17.92 -28.06
CA THR A 632 -46.79 -18.81 -28.53
C THR A 632 -47.40 -19.58 -27.37
N LEU A 633 -46.60 -20.06 -26.42
CA LEU A 633 -47.09 -20.78 -25.24
C LEU A 633 -47.94 -19.88 -24.35
N VAL A 634 -47.48 -18.65 -24.08
CA VAL A 634 -48.26 -17.67 -23.32
C VAL A 634 -49.59 -17.37 -24.00
N GLY A 635 -49.60 -17.12 -25.32
CA GLY A 635 -50.83 -16.85 -26.06
C GLY A 635 -51.83 -18.03 -26.07
N ARG A 636 -51.34 -19.26 -26.08
CA ARG A 636 -52.19 -20.46 -26.00
C ARG A 636 -52.75 -20.69 -24.60
N ALA A 637 -51.92 -20.50 -23.56
CA ALA A 637 -52.37 -20.58 -22.17
C ALA A 637 -53.42 -19.50 -21.88
N ASP A 638 -53.22 -18.27 -22.36
CA ASP A 638 -54.18 -17.17 -22.22
C ASP A 638 -55.50 -17.44 -22.96
N SER A 639 -55.43 -18.02 -24.17
CA SER A 639 -56.63 -18.45 -24.91
C SER A 639 -57.41 -19.54 -24.16
N ALA A 640 -56.72 -20.47 -23.49
CA ALA A 640 -57.36 -21.49 -22.66
C ALA A 640 -57.98 -20.89 -21.38
N LEU A 641 -57.28 -19.94 -20.74
CA LEU A 641 -57.78 -19.18 -19.59
C LEU A 641 -59.09 -18.45 -19.92
N TYR A 642 -59.14 -17.79 -21.07
CA TYR A 642 -60.36 -17.11 -21.54
C TYR A 642 -61.55 -18.07 -21.70
N GLN A 643 -61.30 -19.31 -22.15
CA GLN A 643 -62.35 -20.32 -22.26
C GLN A 643 -62.88 -20.74 -20.88
N VAL A 644 -62.02 -20.87 -19.88
CA VAL A 644 -62.41 -21.18 -18.50
C VAL A 644 -63.30 -20.08 -17.91
N LYS A 645 -62.92 -18.81 -18.10
CA LYS A 645 -63.72 -17.68 -17.61
C LYS A 645 -65.14 -17.66 -18.18
N ASN A 646 -65.31 -18.13 -19.41
CA ASN A 646 -66.62 -18.22 -20.08
C ASN A 646 -67.39 -19.52 -19.77
N SER A 647 -66.73 -20.55 -19.23
CA SER A 647 -67.35 -21.85 -18.93
C SER A 647 -67.71 -22.03 -17.45
N GLY A 648 -67.81 -20.94 -16.69
CA GLY A 648 -68.24 -20.98 -15.29
C GLY A 648 -67.19 -20.61 -14.25
N ARG A 649 -65.95 -20.26 -14.66
CA ARG A 649 -64.84 -19.84 -13.77
C ARG A 649 -64.40 -20.95 -12.81
N ASN A 650 -63.45 -20.64 -11.91
CA ASN A 650 -62.97 -21.53 -10.85
C ASN A 650 -62.59 -22.95 -11.31
N ASN A 651 -61.84 -23.05 -12.40
CA ASN A 651 -61.43 -24.33 -13.00
C ASN A 651 -60.13 -24.15 -13.80
N TYR A 652 -59.61 -25.21 -14.42
CA TYR A 652 -58.48 -25.16 -15.33
C TYR A 652 -58.80 -25.76 -16.70
N ARG A 653 -58.03 -25.37 -17.72
CA ARG A 653 -58.09 -25.96 -19.06
C ARG A 653 -56.75 -25.96 -19.78
N PHE A 654 -56.40 -27.08 -20.40
CA PHE A 654 -55.26 -27.17 -21.32
C PHE A 654 -55.61 -26.64 -22.71
N ALA A 655 -54.65 -25.98 -23.36
CA ALA A 655 -54.77 -25.42 -24.70
C ALA A 655 -55.01 -26.51 -25.77
N SER A 656 -54.37 -27.67 -25.60
CA SER A 656 -54.63 -28.89 -26.36
C SER A 656 -55.00 -30.03 -25.41
N ARG A 657 -55.83 -30.98 -25.85
CA ARG A 657 -56.05 -32.22 -25.10
C ARG A 657 -54.86 -33.15 -25.35
N HIS A 658 -54.16 -33.51 -24.29
CA HIS A 658 -53.06 -34.46 -24.32
C HIS A 658 -53.60 -35.77 -23.71
N GLU A 659 -53.82 -36.81 -24.53
CA GLU A 659 -54.26 -38.16 -24.10
C GLU A 659 -53.09 -39.04 -23.68
#